data_AF-A0ABD4Z721-F1
#
_entry.id   AF-A0ABD4Z721-F1
#
_cell.length_a   1.000
_cell.length_b   1.000
_cell.length_c   1.000
_cell.angle_alpha   90.00
_cell.angle_beta   90.00
_cell.angle_gamma   90.00
#
_symmetry.space_group_name_H-M   'P 1'
#
loop_
_entity.id
_entity.type
_entity.pdbx_description
1 polymer ?
#
loop_
_entity_poly.entity_id
_entity_poly.type
_entity_poly.pdbx_seq_one_letter_code
_entity_poly.pdbx_strand_id
1 'polypeptide(L)'
;MRKCMYSCIGFVFVLLLLISTTLSMLSNLLLVHASTEGVKLFRTPLDVCSSQPVLVFAYAPNAKTVELEVSVTIKVETNFTELALKLLQPVTVTYKVPAIPLPWEIGWYMAYIPGLPSKTIVFTTRLLLRTVAVRLAIGSSVLYKLVVDGVAVASDSYTVKEFELARRLPPLVYAFLYDVLKDPSIVADTFGLGPRGWVVGGGENVKILVVAFDESDRPGTQFEYRVDEGSWFSVSAVKSNLMSSVENIVNEVNNAIESIENVARSYKQDLTLPRAKLTISILEATIPPQNPGTYVMFRAVARDVDGNVATSPIGFYYVANKNSDTRVLVIDPHVWLWLFKENLANFEAVVKANMDYSIPDEVSTPVKRVANFSRIAKQGLVLFHHWEYLGKYYNIYIAWPKSDLVKVLSIFRPNVVILSSLGLGVSRGGVWNWDLRDIVVDGKPLLDHIISYVKQNHAGVIATHSTLSDEIVWLDCEVRIKLGARGHVGYDISDVDISNEKTVAALLGMPELAIWEFARDKIAETICNLSKAFSSQPQVAAALKIAAIAIGSTPLQVPHVPWNGTLRTTPEARDLGWDIPEVFDVEIPVLLNEFGFKAYTEVGWQLAFPRVLAYVAWDSTSKAREIYARVRDRLGLLYENISVGVVRAQDIGMYLDRAIDRDLRRFYKVLSSAHIRGTVINISMPIPEIGKNLSVVIDIGEKALSNILMRFPTRVVALSPNGLAGIIVHDKYWDPNGYRAVYFSFEVEAGKGAVVEKLLMNSVEWVKKWRYLNVTELLGGLVRVSKDVANRFRDAASKTPGKEVLSKALMLNEEGASEIELNLAPGVLHLVIAHPTTENISINVVRGLAEIINISKEDLHITHAIIRIRSGGTIAVSLRAGSLTSLNSAYVLAKHEEMATPTITTTQTQTVTTTITTTTTVTIATTITLPTTVTITTTTTTATTLTTTKTITTTVVETTTATAPTTLTYTTTVPTTKTISITTTTPTTVYAETINWGVTAATTAIAVAIAATAIYFILKKR
;
A
#
# COMPACT_ATOMS: atom_id res chain seq x y z
N MET A 1 20.86 71.74 9.35
CA MET A 1 20.72 71.17 7.99
C MET A 1 20.91 69.64 7.92
N ARG A 2 21.91 69.01 8.57
CA ARG A 2 22.03 67.53 8.57
C ARG A 2 20.87 66.75 9.22
N LYS A 3 20.17 67.28 10.24
CA LYS A 3 19.00 66.61 10.85
C LYS A 3 17.72 66.64 9.99
N CYS A 4 17.55 67.60 9.08
CA CYS A 4 16.43 67.58 8.12
C CYS A 4 16.65 66.55 7.00
N MET A 5 17.91 66.31 6.62
CA MET A 5 18.24 65.41 5.52
C MET A 5 17.96 63.94 5.87
N TYR A 6 18.25 63.50 7.10
CA TYR A 6 17.96 62.14 7.54
C TYR A 6 16.45 61.88 7.77
N SER A 7 15.69 62.89 8.17
CA SER A 7 14.23 62.75 8.33
C SER A 7 13.50 62.73 6.98
N CYS A 8 14.00 63.45 5.96
CA CYS A 8 13.46 63.38 4.61
C CYS A 8 13.81 62.05 3.91
N ILE A 9 15.01 61.50 4.12
CA ILE A 9 15.43 60.23 3.50
C ILE A 9 14.64 59.04 4.09
N GLY A 10 14.42 59.01 5.41
CA GLY A 10 13.58 57.98 6.04
C GLY A 10 12.12 58.03 5.59
N PHE A 11 11.58 59.23 5.39
CA PHE A 11 10.20 59.41 4.95
C PHE A 11 10.00 59.07 3.46
N VAL A 12 10.99 59.37 2.61
CA VAL A 12 11.01 58.96 1.19
C VAL A 12 11.12 57.44 1.05
N PHE A 13 11.86 56.77 1.94
CA PHE A 13 11.98 55.31 1.92
C PHE A 13 10.68 54.59 2.31
N VAL A 14 9.96 55.11 3.32
CA VAL A 14 8.64 54.59 3.72
C VAL A 14 7.57 54.89 2.66
N LEU A 15 7.63 56.06 2.03
CA LEU A 15 6.75 56.41 0.91
C LEU A 15 7.03 55.54 -0.33
N LEU A 16 8.28 55.21 -0.62
CA LEU A 16 8.66 54.26 -1.68
C LEU A 16 8.23 52.83 -1.37
N LEU A 17 8.23 52.42 -0.09
CA LEU A 17 7.72 51.10 0.33
C LEU A 17 6.19 51.03 0.26
N LEU A 18 5.48 52.12 0.58
CA LEU A 18 4.02 52.21 0.43
C LEU A 18 3.62 52.34 -1.04
N ILE A 19 4.38 53.05 -1.86
CA ILE A 19 4.16 53.13 -3.31
C ILE A 19 4.48 51.79 -3.98
N SER A 20 5.52 51.05 -3.55
CA SER A 20 5.81 49.73 -4.13
C SER A 20 4.78 48.66 -3.74
N THR A 21 4.24 48.73 -2.52
CA THR A 21 3.17 47.83 -2.05
C THR A 21 1.79 48.20 -2.61
N THR A 22 1.54 49.48 -2.93
CA THR A 22 0.33 49.91 -3.64
C THR A 22 0.44 49.76 -5.15
N LEU A 23 1.62 49.88 -5.78
CA LEU A 23 1.83 49.52 -7.19
C LEU A 23 1.82 48.01 -7.41
N SER A 24 2.28 47.18 -6.46
CA SER A 24 2.12 45.73 -6.56
C SER A 24 0.66 45.28 -6.35
N MET A 25 -0.14 46.07 -5.64
CA MET A 25 -1.59 45.88 -5.52
C MET A 25 -2.39 46.46 -6.71
N LEU A 26 -1.92 47.54 -7.35
CA LEU A 26 -2.56 48.12 -8.55
C LEU A 26 -2.15 47.45 -9.88
N SER A 27 -0.97 46.82 -9.96
CA SER A 27 -0.59 46.02 -11.14
C SER A 27 -1.38 44.71 -11.25
N ASN A 28 -2.10 44.33 -10.20
CA ASN A 28 -3.11 43.26 -10.23
C ASN A 28 -4.53 43.74 -10.58
N LEU A 29 -4.73 45.01 -10.94
CA LEU A 29 -6.06 45.56 -11.30
C LEU A 29 -6.19 46.10 -12.74
N LEU A 30 -5.15 45.94 -13.57
CA LEU A 30 -5.21 46.20 -15.02
C LEU A 30 -4.58 45.04 -15.81
N LEU A 31 -5.04 43.83 -15.54
CA LEU A 31 -5.10 42.78 -16.55
C LEU A 31 -6.50 42.19 -16.48
N VAL A 32 -7.32 42.52 -17.47
CA VAL A 32 -8.54 41.77 -17.75
C VAL A 32 -8.10 40.40 -18.28
N HIS A 33 -7.76 39.48 -17.37
CA HIS A 33 -7.86 38.06 -17.64
C HIS A 33 -9.35 37.72 -17.56
N ALA A 34 -9.95 37.40 -18.70
CA ALA A 34 -11.22 36.70 -18.70
C ALA A 34 -10.96 35.28 -18.15
N SER A 35 -11.07 35.11 -16.82
CA SER A 35 -11.20 33.79 -16.22
C SER A 35 -12.69 33.49 -16.05
N THR A 36 -13.22 32.66 -16.95
CA THR A 36 -14.29 31.75 -16.54
C THR A 36 -13.67 30.79 -15.51
N GLU A 37 -14.28 30.64 -14.33
CA GLU A 37 -13.74 29.84 -13.21
C GLU A 37 -13.13 28.51 -13.69
N GLY A 38 -11.82 28.33 -13.49
CA GLY A 38 -11.11 27.06 -13.74
C GLY A 38 -10.25 26.97 -15.00
N VAL A 39 -10.26 27.95 -15.92
CA VAL A 39 -9.41 27.94 -17.14
C VAL A 39 -8.19 28.86 -16.98
N LYS A 40 -7.01 28.43 -17.44
CA LYS A 40 -5.78 29.26 -17.47
C LYS A 40 -5.13 29.25 -18.85
N LEU A 41 -4.43 30.33 -19.20
CA LEU A 41 -3.75 30.50 -20.48
C LEU A 41 -2.40 31.19 -20.26
N PHE A 42 -1.32 30.59 -20.75
CA PHE A 42 0.05 31.07 -20.64
C PHE A 42 0.75 30.98 -21.99
N ARG A 43 1.71 31.86 -22.26
CA ARG A 43 2.58 31.75 -23.44
C ARG A 43 4.04 31.87 -23.07
N THR A 44 4.89 31.21 -23.85
CA THR A 44 6.33 31.39 -23.83
C THR A 44 6.87 31.48 -25.27
N PRO A 45 7.75 32.44 -25.58
CA PRO A 45 8.22 33.53 -24.71
C PRO A 45 7.19 34.68 -24.57
N LEU A 46 7.37 35.53 -23.55
CA LEU A 46 6.57 36.76 -23.36
C LEU A 46 6.94 37.86 -24.36
N ASP A 47 8.24 38.01 -24.64
CA ASP A 47 8.76 38.88 -25.69
C ASP A 47 9.13 38.04 -26.90
N VAL A 48 8.43 38.25 -28.02
CA VAL A 48 8.56 37.41 -29.22
C VAL A 48 9.43 38.09 -30.27
N CYS A 49 10.56 37.48 -30.59
CA CYS A 49 11.48 37.97 -31.61
C CYS A 49 11.02 37.59 -33.02
N SER A 50 11.56 38.28 -34.03
CA SER A 50 11.33 37.93 -35.42
C SER A 50 11.75 36.48 -35.70
N SER A 51 10.89 35.72 -36.35
CA SER A 51 11.03 34.28 -36.65
C SER A 51 11.01 33.35 -35.42
N GLN A 52 10.85 33.86 -34.20
CA GLN A 52 10.74 33.01 -33.01
C GLN A 52 9.29 32.50 -32.86
N PRO A 53 9.08 31.18 -32.73
CA PRO A 53 7.75 30.61 -32.49
C PRO A 53 7.28 30.86 -31.06
N VAL A 54 5.98 30.63 -30.81
CA VAL A 54 5.37 30.72 -29.48
C VAL A 54 4.68 29.41 -29.12
N LEU A 55 4.96 28.92 -27.92
CA LEU A 55 4.19 27.85 -27.28
C LEU A 55 3.14 28.46 -26.35
N VAL A 56 1.91 28.01 -26.49
CA VAL A 56 0.77 28.43 -25.66
C VAL A 56 0.31 27.25 -24.83
N PHE A 57 0.31 27.40 -23.51
CA PHE A 57 -0.14 26.40 -22.55
C PHE A 57 -1.51 26.78 -22.02
N ALA A 58 -2.46 25.86 -22.10
CA ALA A 58 -3.83 26.05 -21.64
C ALA A 58 -4.20 25.00 -20.60
N TYR A 59 -4.75 25.43 -19.48
CA TYR A 59 -5.42 24.55 -18.52
C TYR A 59 -6.91 24.59 -18.77
N ALA A 60 -7.48 23.46 -19.19
CA ALA A 60 -8.89 23.27 -19.49
C ALA A 60 -9.34 21.92 -18.92
N PRO A 61 -9.56 21.83 -17.59
CA PRO A 61 -9.96 20.58 -16.96
C PRO A 61 -11.34 20.16 -17.45
N ASN A 62 -11.48 18.86 -17.80
CA ASN A 62 -12.71 18.25 -18.32
C ASN A 62 -13.13 18.63 -19.76
N ALA A 63 -12.29 19.34 -20.51
CA ALA A 63 -12.57 19.66 -21.90
C ALA A 63 -12.60 18.40 -22.78
N LYS A 64 -13.55 18.32 -23.71
CA LYS A 64 -13.54 17.29 -24.77
C LYS A 64 -12.69 17.72 -25.96
N THR A 65 -12.68 19.00 -26.25
CA THR A 65 -11.94 19.63 -27.35
C THR A 65 -11.31 20.93 -26.88
N VAL A 66 -10.05 21.16 -27.25
CA VAL A 66 -9.29 22.36 -26.92
C VAL A 66 -8.57 22.84 -28.17
N GLU A 67 -8.86 24.07 -28.57
CA GLU A 67 -8.31 24.70 -29.76
C GLU A 67 -7.84 26.13 -29.46
N LEU A 68 -6.96 26.64 -30.29
CA LEU A 68 -6.53 28.02 -30.30
C LEU A 68 -6.99 28.68 -31.61
N GLU A 69 -7.88 29.67 -31.53
CA GLU A 69 -8.20 30.55 -32.65
C GLU A 69 -7.13 31.64 -32.72
N VAL A 70 -6.23 31.56 -33.71
CA VAL A 70 -5.09 32.45 -33.90
C VAL A 70 -5.35 33.39 -35.06
N SER A 71 -5.31 34.69 -34.80
CA SER A 71 -5.43 35.76 -35.79
C SER A 71 -4.10 36.51 -35.92
N VAL A 72 -3.41 36.33 -37.04
CA VAL A 72 -2.15 36.98 -37.38
C VAL A 72 -2.42 38.19 -38.25
N THR A 73 -1.99 39.37 -37.82
CA THR A 73 -2.09 40.62 -38.57
C THR A 73 -0.72 41.10 -39.00
N ILE A 74 -0.50 41.19 -40.31
CA ILE A 74 0.72 41.72 -40.93
C ILE A 74 0.51 43.18 -41.28
N LYS A 75 1.30 44.06 -40.66
CA LYS A 75 1.29 45.51 -40.88
C LYS A 75 2.51 45.90 -41.70
N VAL A 76 2.30 46.80 -42.64
CA VAL A 76 3.38 47.38 -43.43
C VAL A 76 3.43 48.89 -43.18
N GLU A 77 4.58 49.38 -42.77
CA GLU A 77 4.85 50.79 -42.58
C GLU A 77 5.94 51.22 -43.57
N THR A 78 5.69 52.32 -44.30
CA THR A 78 6.69 52.87 -45.21
C THR A 78 6.67 54.38 -45.23
N ASN A 79 7.85 54.98 -45.40
CA ASN A 79 7.99 56.42 -45.61
C ASN A 79 7.71 56.84 -47.06
N PHE A 80 7.39 55.89 -47.95
CA PHE A 80 7.22 56.12 -49.37
C PHE A 80 5.73 56.08 -49.77
N THR A 81 5.16 57.26 -50.02
CA THR A 81 3.71 57.47 -50.18
C THR A 81 3.07 56.63 -51.30
N GLU A 82 3.76 56.43 -52.44
CA GLU A 82 3.24 55.61 -53.54
C GLU A 82 3.11 54.12 -53.17
N LEU A 83 4.01 53.62 -52.31
CA LEU A 83 3.96 52.26 -51.80
C LEU A 83 2.95 52.16 -50.65
N ALA A 84 2.88 53.18 -49.79
CA ALA A 84 1.90 53.26 -48.71
C ALA A 84 0.46 53.16 -49.25
N LEU A 85 0.13 53.88 -50.34
CA LEU A 85 -1.20 53.88 -50.98
C LEU A 85 -1.60 52.49 -51.53
N LYS A 86 -0.64 51.69 -51.98
CA LYS A 86 -0.87 50.33 -52.50
C LYS A 86 -0.94 49.26 -51.41
N LEU A 87 -0.49 49.58 -50.18
CA LEU A 87 -0.37 48.65 -49.06
C LEU A 87 -1.21 49.09 -47.83
N LEU A 88 -2.22 49.93 -48.02
CA LEU A 88 -2.96 50.63 -46.95
C LEU A 88 -3.71 49.73 -45.96
N GLN A 89 -3.97 48.47 -46.30
CA GLN A 89 -4.76 47.58 -45.44
C GLN A 89 -3.88 46.48 -44.83
N PRO A 90 -3.87 46.33 -43.50
CA PRO A 90 -3.21 45.19 -42.88
C PRO A 90 -3.89 43.90 -43.33
N VAL A 91 -3.09 42.86 -43.57
CA VAL A 91 -3.62 41.54 -43.93
C VAL A 91 -3.78 40.74 -42.64
N THR A 92 -5.00 40.30 -42.34
CA THR A 92 -5.31 39.45 -41.19
C THR A 92 -5.67 38.04 -41.65
N VAL A 93 -4.97 37.05 -41.11
CA VAL A 93 -5.17 35.61 -41.34
C VAL A 93 -5.66 34.99 -40.03
N THR A 94 -6.80 34.30 -40.04
CA THR A 94 -7.39 33.68 -38.85
C THR A 94 -7.58 32.18 -39.05
N TYR A 95 -7.11 31.38 -38.09
CA TYR A 95 -7.15 29.92 -38.13
C TYR A 95 -7.40 29.31 -36.76
N LYS A 96 -7.87 28.06 -36.75
CA LYS A 96 -7.95 27.25 -35.54
C LYS A 96 -6.85 26.19 -35.52
N VAL A 97 -6.08 26.16 -34.45
CA VAL A 97 -5.01 25.18 -34.20
C VAL A 97 -5.46 24.26 -33.06
N PRO A 98 -5.46 22.94 -33.25
CA PRO A 98 -5.77 22.02 -32.15
C PRO A 98 -4.66 22.06 -31.09
N ALA A 99 -5.04 22.04 -29.81
CA ALA A 99 -4.09 21.93 -28.72
C ALA A 99 -3.81 20.45 -28.39
N ILE A 100 -2.55 20.13 -28.09
CA ILE A 100 -2.09 18.77 -27.80
C ILE A 100 -2.04 18.57 -26.28
N PRO A 101 -2.66 17.53 -25.71
CA PRO A 101 -2.57 17.24 -24.28
C PRO A 101 -1.13 16.95 -23.85
N LEU A 102 -0.76 17.41 -22.66
CA LEU A 102 0.57 17.15 -22.10
C LEU A 102 0.62 15.79 -21.37
N PRO A 103 1.67 14.98 -21.58
CA PRO A 103 1.69 13.60 -21.12
C PRO A 103 1.97 13.43 -19.61
N TRP A 104 2.18 14.49 -18.83
CA TRP A 104 2.46 14.41 -17.38
C TRP A 104 1.53 15.24 -16.49
N GLU A 105 0.52 15.91 -17.06
CA GLU A 105 -0.44 16.67 -16.26
C GLU A 105 -1.80 16.75 -16.95
N ILE A 106 -2.85 16.30 -16.24
CA ILE A 106 -4.18 16.14 -16.80
C ILE A 106 -4.84 17.51 -16.97
N GLY A 107 -5.53 17.70 -18.08
CA GLY A 107 -6.24 18.95 -18.37
C GLY A 107 -5.33 20.08 -18.85
N TRP A 108 -4.02 19.85 -18.97
CA TRP A 108 -3.10 20.78 -19.60
C TRP A 108 -2.85 20.42 -21.07
N TYR A 109 -2.85 21.45 -21.90
CA TYR A 109 -2.67 21.36 -23.34
C TYR A 109 -1.61 22.35 -23.81
N MET A 110 -0.95 22.02 -24.91
CA MET A 110 0.05 22.85 -25.59
C MET A 110 -0.39 23.10 -27.03
N ALA A 111 -0.40 24.36 -27.44
CA ALA A 111 -0.61 24.79 -28.82
C ALA A 111 0.64 25.54 -29.33
N TYR A 112 0.80 25.56 -30.63
CA TYR A 112 1.95 26.16 -31.31
C TYR A 112 1.49 27.29 -32.24
N ILE A 113 2.17 28.44 -32.15
CA ILE A 113 2.05 29.54 -33.11
C ILE A 113 3.39 29.68 -33.83
N PRO A 114 3.42 29.66 -35.18
CA PRO A 114 4.67 29.68 -35.94
C PRO A 114 5.48 30.95 -35.73
N GLY A 115 6.78 30.87 -36.04
CA GLY A 115 7.67 32.01 -36.01
C GLY A 115 7.30 33.01 -37.10
N LEU A 116 6.90 34.23 -36.71
CA LEU A 116 6.40 35.26 -37.61
C LEU A 116 7.47 36.33 -37.87
N PRO A 117 7.49 36.96 -39.05
CA PRO A 117 8.50 37.96 -39.37
C PRO A 117 8.20 39.35 -38.79
N SER A 118 9.25 40.04 -38.38
CA SER A 118 9.28 41.49 -38.14
C SER A 118 10.62 42.03 -38.61
N LYS A 119 10.63 42.96 -39.58
CA LYS A 119 11.86 43.47 -40.20
C LYS A 119 11.67 44.82 -40.89
N THR A 120 12.65 45.69 -40.74
CA THR A 120 12.84 46.95 -41.44
C THR A 120 13.89 46.75 -42.52
N ILE A 121 13.51 47.01 -43.76
CA ILE A 121 14.38 46.98 -44.93
C ILE A 121 14.51 48.41 -45.44
N VAL A 122 15.74 48.85 -45.66
CA VAL A 122 16.04 50.14 -46.27
C VAL A 122 16.64 49.89 -47.64
N PHE A 123 16.07 50.49 -48.68
CA PHE A 123 16.59 50.42 -50.03
C PHE A 123 16.42 51.75 -50.77
N THR A 124 17.18 51.95 -51.83
CA THR A 124 17.05 53.12 -52.68
C THR A 124 16.27 52.77 -53.95
N THR A 125 15.38 53.66 -54.37
CA THR A 125 14.68 53.55 -55.66
C THR A 125 14.78 54.87 -56.42
N ARG A 126 14.74 54.81 -57.74
CA ARG A 126 14.90 55.97 -58.62
C ARG A 126 13.54 56.38 -59.15
N LEU A 127 13.07 57.55 -58.74
CA LEU A 127 11.88 58.20 -59.31
C LEU A 127 12.32 59.36 -60.18
N LEU A 128 12.08 59.24 -61.49
CA LEU A 128 12.45 60.25 -62.48
C LEU A 128 13.95 60.63 -62.36
N LEU A 129 14.23 61.80 -61.79
CA LEU A 129 15.57 62.39 -61.63
C LEU A 129 16.13 62.34 -60.19
N ARG A 130 15.44 61.72 -59.23
CA ARG A 130 15.87 61.67 -57.81
C ARG A 130 15.96 60.23 -57.29
N THR A 131 16.99 59.98 -56.50
CA THR A 131 17.14 58.75 -55.72
C THR A 131 16.53 58.98 -54.34
N VAL A 132 15.57 58.14 -53.96
CA VAL A 132 14.87 58.24 -52.66
C VAL A 132 15.19 56.99 -51.84
N ALA A 133 15.52 57.17 -50.57
CA ALA A 133 15.66 56.08 -49.61
C ALA A 133 14.27 55.67 -49.09
N VAL A 134 13.83 54.48 -49.47
CA VAL A 134 12.60 53.84 -49.01
C VAL A 134 12.93 53.00 -47.79
N ARG A 135 12.29 53.31 -46.68
CA ARG A 135 12.20 52.46 -45.49
C ARG A 135 10.89 51.69 -45.56
N LEU A 136 10.98 50.37 -45.55
CA LEU A 136 9.86 49.44 -45.54
C LEU A 136 9.97 48.60 -44.28
N ALA A 137 9.07 48.80 -43.32
CA ALA A 137 8.98 47.99 -42.11
C ALA A 137 7.77 47.07 -42.19
N ILE A 138 7.98 45.79 -41.91
CA ILE A 138 6.94 44.78 -41.80
C ILE A 138 6.89 44.36 -40.34
N GLY A 139 5.73 44.51 -39.73
CA GLY A 139 5.47 44.09 -38.36
C GLY A 139 4.37 43.06 -38.31
N SER A 140 4.55 42.01 -37.49
CA SER A 140 3.52 41.02 -37.23
C SER A 140 2.94 41.23 -35.83
N SER A 141 1.62 41.07 -35.71
CA SER A 141 0.92 41.05 -34.42
C SER A 141 -0.06 39.89 -34.40
N VAL A 142 -0.26 39.29 -33.23
CA VAL A 142 -1.09 38.10 -33.05
C VAL A 142 -2.11 38.36 -31.96
N LEU A 143 -3.37 38.04 -32.25
CA LEU A 143 -4.44 37.89 -31.26
C LEU A 143 -4.86 36.42 -31.26
N TYR A 144 -4.89 35.78 -30.11
CA TYR A 144 -5.32 34.39 -30.01
C TYR A 144 -6.36 34.18 -28.90
N LYS A 145 -7.30 33.28 -29.15
CA LYS A 145 -8.37 32.92 -28.22
C LYS A 145 -8.35 31.42 -27.95
N LEU A 146 -8.40 31.04 -26.69
CA LEU A 146 -8.60 29.67 -26.26
C LEU A 146 -10.07 29.31 -26.44
N VAL A 147 -10.34 28.27 -27.22
CA VAL A 147 -11.66 27.72 -27.50
C VAL A 147 -11.77 26.34 -26.87
N VAL A 148 -12.66 26.19 -25.90
CA VAL A 148 -12.93 24.92 -25.19
C VAL A 148 -14.35 24.49 -25.53
N ASP A 149 -14.50 23.28 -26.07
CA ASP A 149 -15.81 22.71 -26.46
C ASP A 149 -16.65 23.66 -27.34
N GLY A 150 -15.95 24.35 -28.26
CA GLY A 150 -16.53 25.29 -29.21
C GLY A 150 -16.76 26.72 -28.66
N VAL A 151 -16.48 26.98 -27.38
CA VAL A 151 -16.69 28.29 -26.73
C VAL A 151 -15.36 28.97 -26.46
N ALA A 152 -15.23 30.24 -26.84
CA ALA A 152 -14.07 31.05 -26.49
C ALA A 152 -14.10 31.42 -25.00
N VAL A 153 -13.09 31.01 -24.24
CA VAL A 153 -13.05 31.11 -22.77
C VAL A 153 -11.93 32.01 -22.23
N ALA A 154 -10.86 32.22 -23.02
CA ALA A 154 -9.75 33.12 -22.68
C ALA A 154 -9.11 33.67 -23.96
N SER A 155 -8.34 34.75 -23.85
CA SER A 155 -7.61 35.33 -24.99
C SER A 155 -6.39 36.12 -24.54
N ASP A 156 -5.39 36.22 -25.40
CA ASP A 156 -4.20 37.07 -25.21
C ASP A 156 -3.64 37.50 -26.59
N SER A 157 -2.67 38.42 -26.59
CA SER A 157 -2.09 38.98 -27.81
C SER A 157 -0.63 39.39 -27.65
N TYR A 158 0.10 39.49 -28.75
CA TYR A 158 1.47 40.00 -28.76
C TYR A 158 1.86 40.65 -30.08
N THR A 159 2.95 41.42 -30.06
CA THR A 159 3.58 41.99 -31.26
C THR A 159 5.00 41.45 -31.39
N VAL A 160 5.41 41.13 -32.61
CA VAL A 160 6.72 40.57 -32.92
C VAL A 160 7.75 41.68 -33.05
N LYS A 161 8.83 41.57 -32.27
CA LYS A 161 9.90 42.57 -32.21
C LYS A 161 11.01 42.27 -33.23
N GLU A 162 11.55 43.31 -33.82
CA GLU A 162 12.64 43.23 -34.80
C GLU A 162 14.01 43.11 -34.10
N PHE A 163 14.36 41.91 -33.67
CA PHE A 163 15.73 41.54 -33.29
C PHE A 163 15.93 40.02 -33.40
N GLU A 164 17.19 39.57 -33.44
CA GLU A 164 17.55 38.15 -33.54
C GLU A 164 17.72 37.51 -32.16
N LEU A 165 17.51 36.19 -32.10
CA LEU A 165 17.73 35.42 -30.89
C LEU A 165 19.22 35.41 -30.51
N ALA A 166 19.52 35.85 -29.29
CA ALA A 166 20.88 35.89 -28.77
C ALA A 166 21.44 34.47 -28.48
N ARG A 167 20.57 33.49 -28.24
CA ARG A 167 20.92 32.10 -27.93
C ARG A 167 19.83 31.18 -28.46
N ARG A 168 20.25 30.07 -29.08
CA ARG A 168 19.35 28.98 -29.48
C ARG A 168 19.36 27.88 -28.43
N LEU A 169 18.17 27.37 -28.11
CA LEU A 169 17.97 26.29 -27.17
C LEU A 169 17.95 24.91 -27.87
N PRO A 170 18.40 23.83 -27.22
CA PRO A 170 18.23 22.47 -27.75
C PRO A 170 16.75 22.12 -27.93
N PRO A 171 16.39 21.26 -28.89
CA PRO A 171 14.99 20.98 -29.21
C PRO A 171 14.24 20.29 -28.05
N LEU A 172 12.93 20.49 -27.98
CA LEU A 172 12.02 19.70 -27.16
C LEU A 172 11.53 18.49 -27.95
N VAL A 173 11.42 17.33 -27.30
CA VAL A 173 10.83 16.13 -27.92
C VAL A 173 10.02 15.32 -26.91
N TYR A 174 8.81 14.95 -27.30
CA TYR A 174 7.90 14.11 -26.54
C TYR A 174 7.40 12.96 -27.42
N ALA A 175 7.29 11.77 -26.82
CA ALA A 175 6.67 10.61 -27.43
C ALA A 175 5.73 9.97 -26.41
N PHE A 176 4.46 9.80 -26.79
CA PHE A 176 3.45 9.22 -25.93
C PHE A 176 2.35 8.54 -26.76
N LEU A 177 1.51 7.73 -26.12
CA LEU A 177 0.44 7.05 -26.82
C LEU A 177 -0.48 8.02 -27.56
N TYR A 178 -0.77 7.70 -28.83
CA TYR A 178 -1.70 8.48 -29.64
C TYR A 178 -3.11 8.52 -29.03
N ASP A 179 -3.51 7.46 -28.32
CA ASP A 179 -4.84 7.37 -27.70
C ASP A 179 -5.07 8.40 -26.58
N VAL A 180 -4.02 9.06 -26.07
CA VAL A 180 -4.14 10.19 -25.13
C VAL A 180 -4.96 11.34 -25.75
N LEU A 181 -4.97 11.50 -27.08
CA LEU A 181 -5.81 12.48 -27.77
C LEU A 181 -7.31 12.18 -27.64
N LYS A 182 -7.68 10.90 -27.48
CA LYS A 182 -9.08 10.45 -27.35
C LYS A 182 -9.49 10.30 -25.89
N ASP A 183 -8.57 9.80 -25.07
CA ASP A 183 -8.76 9.55 -23.65
C ASP A 183 -7.57 10.11 -22.85
N PRO A 184 -7.64 11.39 -22.44
CA PRO A 184 -6.59 12.03 -21.65
C PRO A 184 -6.33 11.37 -20.30
N SER A 185 -7.27 10.56 -19.77
CA SER A 185 -7.08 9.92 -18.47
C SER A 185 -6.03 8.81 -18.48
N ILE A 186 -5.56 8.37 -19.66
CA ILE A 186 -4.36 7.52 -19.80
C ILE A 186 -3.14 8.17 -19.14
N VAL A 187 -3.03 9.50 -19.15
CA VAL A 187 -1.96 10.24 -18.45
C VAL A 187 -1.95 9.96 -16.94
N ALA A 188 -3.13 9.81 -16.32
CA ALA A 188 -3.26 9.47 -14.90
C ALA A 188 -2.78 8.05 -14.57
N ASP A 189 -2.82 7.15 -15.57
CA ASP A 189 -2.58 5.71 -15.40
C ASP A 189 -1.18 5.28 -15.82
N THR A 190 -0.51 6.02 -16.69
CA THR A 190 0.81 5.65 -17.22
C THR A 190 1.71 6.83 -17.58
N PHE A 191 1.33 8.08 -17.26
CA PHE A 191 2.01 9.28 -17.77
C PHE A 191 2.09 9.32 -19.32
N GLY A 192 1.14 8.67 -20.01
CA GLY A 192 1.17 8.52 -21.47
C GLY A 192 2.33 7.68 -22.01
N LEU A 193 3.16 7.11 -21.14
CA LEU A 193 4.32 6.28 -21.49
C LEU A 193 3.93 4.82 -21.76
N GLY A 194 2.68 4.45 -21.55
CA GLY A 194 2.18 3.12 -21.82
C GLY A 194 0.65 3.07 -21.94
N PRO A 195 0.08 1.96 -22.43
CA PRO A 195 -1.36 1.73 -22.51
C PRO A 195 -1.94 1.46 -21.12
N ARG A 196 -3.26 1.62 -20.97
CA ARG A 196 -3.94 1.23 -19.72
C ARG A 196 -3.60 -0.21 -19.37
N GLY A 197 -3.28 -0.45 -18.10
CA GLY A 197 -2.86 -1.77 -17.63
C GLY A 197 -1.45 -2.18 -18.04
N TRP A 198 -0.68 -1.29 -18.68
CA TRP A 198 0.65 -1.56 -19.27
C TRP A 198 0.67 -2.67 -20.32
N VAL A 199 -0.48 -2.99 -20.92
CA VAL A 199 -0.65 -4.17 -21.77
C VAL A 199 -1.35 -3.85 -23.09
N VAL A 200 -0.87 -4.45 -24.18
CA VAL A 200 -1.49 -4.49 -25.51
C VAL A 200 -1.73 -5.95 -25.91
N GLY A 201 -2.74 -6.20 -26.75
CA GLY A 201 -3.04 -7.55 -27.22
C GLY A 201 -2.07 -8.01 -28.30
N GLY A 202 -1.71 -9.30 -28.29
CA GLY A 202 -0.98 -9.89 -29.40
C GLY A 202 -1.67 -9.66 -30.74
N GLY A 203 -0.92 -9.22 -31.75
CA GLY A 203 -1.49 -8.88 -33.07
C GLY A 203 -2.04 -7.45 -33.21
N GLU A 204 -2.02 -6.62 -32.16
CA GLU A 204 -2.46 -5.23 -32.22
C GLU A 204 -1.32 -4.27 -32.59
N ASN A 205 -1.61 -3.25 -33.41
CA ASN A 205 -0.70 -2.14 -33.67
C ASN A 205 -0.75 -1.10 -32.55
N VAL A 206 0.37 -0.45 -32.23
CA VAL A 206 0.39 0.65 -31.26
C VAL A 206 0.81 1.94 -31.94
N LYS A 207 -0.04 2.97 -31.84
CA LYS A 207 0.22 4.29 -32.40
C LYS A 207 0.83 5.21 -31.36
N ILE A 208 1.91 5.88 -31.72
CA ILE A 208 2.63 6.85 -30.90
C ILE A 208 2.55 8.22 -31.56
N LEU A 209 2.17 9.24 -30.78
CA LEU A 209 2.29 10.63 -31.17
C LEU A 209 3.68 11.13 -30.79
N VAL A 210 4.38 11.73 -31.75
CA VAL A 210 5.69 12.36 -31.56
C VAL A 210 5.55 13.85 -31.82
N VAL A 211 5.95 14.65 -30.84
CA VAL A 211 5.98 16.12 -30.94
C VAL A 211 7.41 16.57 -30.73
N ALA A 212 8.01 17.23 -31.72
CA ALA A 212 9.34 17.81 -31.62
C ALA A 212 9.30 19.29 -32.00
N PHE A 213 9.94 20.15 -31.20
CA PHE A 213 9.90 21.60 -31.35
C PHE A 213 11.31 22.19 -31.21
N ASP A 214 11.61 23.20 -32.03
CA ASP A 214 12.84 23.99 -31.98
C ASP A 214 12.50 25.49 -32.19
N GLU A 215 13.41 26.39 -31.80
CA GLU A 215 13.21 27.84 -31.94
C GLU A 215 13.59 28.37 -33.34
N SER A 216 14.44 27.67 -34.08
CA SER A 216 15.06 28.17 -35.30
C SER A 216 14.49 27.54 -36.57
N ASP A 217 14.40 26.21 -36.61
CA ASP A 217 13.96 25.44 -37.78
C ASP A 217 13.23 24.16 -37.39
N ARG A 218 12.68 23.43 -38.35
CA ARG A 218 12.02 22.16 -38.08
C ARG A 218 13.06 21.10 -37.66
N PRO A 219 12.95 20.50 -36.45
CA PRO A 219 13.92 19.52 -36.02
C PRO A 219 13.78 18.21 -36.79
N GLY A 220 14.91 17.61 -37.16
CA GLY A 220 14.98 16.26 -37.70
C GLY A 220 14.57 15.27 -36.60
N THR A 221 13.58 14.42 -36.89
CA THR A 221 12.97 13.54 -35.87
C THR A 221 13.05 12.08 -36.31
N GLN A 222 13.46 11.22 -35.39
CA GLN A 222 13.56 9.77 -35.58
C GLN A 222 12.79 9.07 -34.45
N PHE A 223 11.94 8.12 -34.81
CA PHE A 223 11.22 7.29 -33.85
C PHE A 223 11.86 5.90 -33.80
N GLU A 224 12.05 5.38 -32.60
CA GLU A 224 12.69 4.09 -32.35
C GLU A 224 11.85 3.24 -31.39
N TYR A 225 11.83 1.94 -31.62
CA TYR A 225 11.30 0.96 -30.68
C TYR A 225 12.21 -0.27 -30.60
N ARG A 226 12.16 -1.00 -29.49
CA ARG A 226 12.79 -2.31 -29.35
C ARG A 226 11.81 -3.30 -28.74
N VAL A 227 11.97 -4.56 -29.11
CA VAL A 227 11.24 -5.70 -28.56
C VAL A 227 12.19 -6.49 -27.69
N ASP A 228 11.77 -6.77 -26.46
CA ASP A 228 12.55 -7.44 -25.43
C ASP A 228 13.94 -6.79 -25.22
N GLU A 229 14.99 -7.59 -25.08
CA GLU A 229 16.39 -7.15 -24.98
C GLU A 229 17.05 -6.93 -26.36
N GLY A 230 16.24 -6.86 -27.43
CA GLY A 230 16.72 -6.63 -28.80
C GLY A 230 17.28 -5.23 -29.05
N SER A 231 17.79 -5.03 -30.28
CA SER A 231 18.28 -3.73 -30.74
C SER A 231 17.13 -2.74 -31.00
N TRP A 232 17.46 -1.44 -30.96
CA TRP A 232 16.51 -0.39 -31.34
C TRP A 232 16.32 -0.38 -32.87
N PHE A 233 15.07 -0.48 -33.29
CA PHE A 233 14.63 -0.38 -34.68
C PHE A 233 14.05 1.01 -34.93
N SER A 234 14.50 1.65 -36.01
CA SER A 234 13.91 2.91 -36.47
C SER A 234 12.68 2.64 -37.33
N VAL A 235 11.61 3.40 -37.11
CA VAL A 235 10.40 3.35 -37.94
C VAL A 235 10.13 4.74 -38.48
N SER A 236 9.75 4.82 -39.75
CA SER A 236 9.32 6.07 -40.36
C SER A 236 8.03 6.55 -39.68
N ALA A 237 8.07 7.74 -39.11
CA ALA A 237 6.89 8.43 -38.62
C ALA A 237 6.28 9.25 -39.75
N VAL A 238 4.95 9.21 -39.89
CA VAL A 238 4.22 9.97 -40.89
C VAL A 238 3.72 11.28 -40.27
N LYS A 239 3.47 12.29 -41.10
CA LYS A 239 2.92 13.57 -40.63
C LYS A 239 1.52 13.35 -40.01
N SER A 240 1.29 13.86 -38.80
CA SER A 240 -0.03 13.81 -38.17
C SER A 240 -1.01 14.76 -38.84
N ASN A 241 -2.31 14.43 -38.82
CA ASN A 241 -3.36 15.33 -39.29
C ASN A 241 -3.37 16.68 -38.54
N LEU A 242 -2.95 16.69 -37.27
CA LEU A 242 -2.81 17.90 -36.44
C LEU A 242 -1.84 18.93 -37.05
N MET A 243 -0.88 18.47 -37.85
CA MET A 243 0.10 19.32 -38.49
C MET A 243 -0.50 20.21 -39.59
N SER A 244 -1.59 19.78 -40.22
CA SER A 244 -2.19 20.47 -41.37
C SER A 244 -2.66 21.89 -41.01
N SER A 245 -3.26 22.06 -39.82
CA SER A 245 -3.70 23.39 -39.35
C SER A 245 -2.52 24.34 -39.14
N VAL A 246 -1.39 23.83 -38.67
CA VAL A 246 -0.17 24.63 -38.45
C VAL A 246 0.46 25.03 -39.78
N GLU A 247 0.56 24.11 -40.74
CA GLU A 247 1.08 24.39 -42.08
C GLU A 247 0.21 25.41 -42.83
N ASN A 248 -1.11 25.32 -42.71
CA ASN A 248 -2.03 26.26 -43.35
C ASN A 248 -1.82 27.71 -42.87
N ILE A 249 -1.61 27.92 -41.57
CA ILE A 249 -1.27 29.26 -41.04
C ILE A 249 0.01 29.78 -41.67
N VAL A 250 1.06 28.96 -41.70
CA VAL A 250 2.35 29.36 -42.30
C VAL A 250 2.19 29.69 -43.78
N ASN A 251 1.45 28.86 -44.52
CA ASN A 251 1.21 29.07 -45.94
C ASN A 251 0.44 30.37 -46.22
N GLU A 252 -0.65 30.65 -45.48
CA GLU A 252 -1.41 31.88 -45.68
C GLU A 252 -0.66 33.14 -45.27
N VAL A 253 0.06 33.11 -44.14
CA VAL A 253 0.93 34.21 -43.73
C VAL A 253 1.98 34.46 -44.81
N ASN A 254 2.58 33.41 -45.36
CA ASN A 254 3.56 33.54 -46.44
C ASN A 254 2.94 34.04 -47.75
N ASN A 255 1.72 33.64 -48.11
CA ASN A 255 1.01 34.18 -49.28
C ASN A 255 0.70 35.68 -49.12
N ALA A 256 0.34 36.12 -47.91
CA ALA A 256 0.14 37.53 -47.59
C ALA A 256 1.45 38.33 -47.72
N ILE A 257 2.56 37.80 -47.20
CA ILE A 257 3.90 38.40 -47.35
C ILE A 257 4.31 38.45 -48.82
N GLU A 258 4.02 37.41 -49.61
CA GLU A 258 4.34 37.36 -51.04
C GLU A 258 3.60 38.43 -51.82
N SER A 259 2.33 38.67 -51.47
CA SER A 259 1.52 39.73 -52.08
C SER A 259 2.13 41.10 -51.82
N ILE A 260 2.58 41.36 -50.59
CA ILE A 260 3.31 42.59 -50.21
C ILE A 260 4.65 42.68 -50.97
N GLU A 261 5.39 41.57 -51.05
CA GLU A 261 6.68 41.48 -51.73
C GLU A 261 6.55 41.80 -53.21
N ASN A 262 5.56 41.23 -53.89
CA ASN A 262 5.31 41.46 -55.32
C ASN A 262 5.00 42.93 -55.63
N VAL A 263 4.26 43.62 -54.75
CA VAL A 263 4.03 45.06 -54.87
C VAL A 263 5.33 45.85 -54.64
N ALA A 264 6.12 45.48 -53.65
CA ALA A 264 7.38 46.18 -53.36
C ALA A 264 8.47 45.92 -54.42
N ARG A 265 8.44 44.75 -55.08
CA ARG A 265 9.35 44.39 -56.19
C ARG A 265 9.21 45.26 -57.42
N SER A 266 8.09 45.99 -57.58
CA SER A 266 7.98 47.01 -58.63
C SER A 266 8.95 48.19 -58.43
N TYR A 267 9.49 48.37 -57.22
CA TYR A 267 10.43 49.44 -56.87
C TYR A 267 11.85 48.94 -56.55
N LYS A 268 12.00 47.65 -56.22
CA LYS A 268 13.28 46.94 -56.06
C LYS A 268 13.14 45.47 -56.45
N GLN A 269 13.62 45.09 -57.64
CA GLN A 269 13.39 43.77 -58.24
C GLN A 269 13.93 42.59 -57.40
N ASP A 270 15.04 42.76 -56.70
CA ASP A 270 15.72 41.75 -55.86
C ASP A 270 15.25 41.76 -54.40
N LEU A 271 14.20 42.51 -54.06
CA LEU A 271 13.67 42.56 -52.70
C LEU A 271 13.08 41.20 -52.31
N THR A 272 13.58 40.66 -51.20
CA THR A 272 13.04 39.45 -50.55
C THR A 272 12.57 39.77 -49.15
N LEU A 273 11.33 39.42 -48.82
CA LEU A 273 10.77 39.61 -47.48
C LEU A 273 10.97 38.33 -46.64
N PRO A 274 11.24 38.46 -45.33
CA PRO A 274 11.35 37.31 -44.45
C PRO A 274 10.03 36.53 -44.38
N ARG A 275 10.13 35.20 -44.39
CA ARG A 275 8.98 34.28 -44.38
C ARG A 275 8.75 33.70 -42.99
N ALA A 276 7.50 33.36 -42.70
CA ALA A 276 7.17 32.57 -41.53
C ALA A 276 7.75 31.16 -41.67
N LYS A 277 8.30 30.64 -40.57
CA LYS A 277 8.96 29.33 -40.52
C LYS A 277 8.15 28.32 -39.72
N LEU A 278 8.24 27.07 -40.17
CA LEU A 278 7.73 25.92 -39.46
C LEU A 278 8.84 25.34 -38.58
N THR A 279 8.66 25.34 -37.26
CA THR A 279 9.69 24.92 -36.30
C THR A 279 9.21 23.80 -35.36
N ILE A 280 8.11 23.14 -35.75
CA ILE A 280 7.53 22.00 -35.04
C ILE A 280 7.32 20.83 -36.00
N SER A 281 7.46 19.62 -35.48
CA SER A 281 7.12 18.36 -36.12
C SER A 281 6.09 17.64 -35.25
N ILE A 282 4.89 17.41 -35.78
CA ILE A 282 3.88 16.54 -35.16
C ILE A 282 3.72 15.31 -36.05
N LEU A 283 4.17 14.17 -35.56
CA LEU A 283 4.26 12.92 -36.32
C LEU A 283 3.50 11.79 -35.62
N GLU A 284 3.06 10.83 -36.41
CA GLU A 284 2.45 9.58 -35.97
C GLU A 284 3.37 8.43 -36.35
N ALA A 285 3.85 7.68 -35.36
CA ALA A 285 4.58 6.44 -35.58
C ALA A 285 3.68 5.25 -35.24
N THR A 286 3.83 4.14 -35.96
CA THR A 286 3.11 2.90 -35.67
C THR A 286 4.10 1.79 -35.39
N ILE A 287 4.06 1.26 -34.17
CA ILE A 287 4.78 0.05 -33.80
C ILE A 287 3.97 -1.14 -34.36
N PRO A 288 4.59 -2.02 -35.17
CA PRO A 288 3.90 -3.14 -35.77
C PRO A 288 3.49 -4.18 -34.71
N PRO A 289 2.58 -5.11 -35.05
CA PRO A 289 2.09 -6.09 -34.10
C PRO A 289 3.19 -6.99 -33.56
N GLN A 290 3.08 -7.33 -32.28
CA GLN A 290 4.00 -8.23 -31.59
C GLN A 290 3.28 -9.48 -31.10
N ASN A 291 4.05 -10.52 -30.81
CA ASN A 291 3.52 -11.77 -30.27
C ASN A 291 3.28 -11.64 -28.76
N PRO A 292 2.24 -12.30 -28.19
CA PRO A 292 2.13 -12.46 -26.75
C PRO A 292 3.41 -13.05 -26.15
N GLY A 293 3.80 -12.56 -25.00
CA GLY A 293 5.02 -13.00 -24.33
C GLY A 293 6.27 -12.20 -24.64
N THR A 294 6.10 -10.99 -25.18
CA THR A 294 7.17 -10.00 -25.36
C THR A 294 6.84 -8.71 -24.62
N TYR A 295 7.83 -7.84 -24.42
CA TYR A 295 7.60 -6.44 -24.05
C TYR A 295 8.23 -5.49 -25.08
N VAL A 296 7.74 -4.26 -25.12
CA VAL A 296 8.17 -3.23 -26.07
C VAL A 296 8.58 -1.97 -25.34
N MET A 297 9.68 -1.37 -25.78
CA MET A 297 10.11 -0.03 -25.37
C MET A 297 10.18 0.88 -26.58
N PHE A 298 9.82 2.16 -26.43
CA PHE A 298 9.83 3.13 -27.52
C PHE A 298 10.31 4.51 -27.08
N ARG A 299 10.88 5.28 -28.02
CA ARG A 299 11.34 6.66 -27.79
C ARG A 299 11.41 7.45 -29.09
N ALA A 300 11.51 8.77 -28.98
CA ALA A 300 11.81 9.66 -30.09
C ALA A 300 13.10 10.46 -29.84
N VAL A 301 13.84 10.72 -30.91
CA VAL A 301 15.06 11.52 -30.92
C VAL A 301 14.86 12.69 -31.87
N ALA A 302 15.14 13.91 -31.40
CA ALA A 302 15.09 15.13 -32.19
C ALA A 302 16.48 15.76 -32.30
N ARG A 303 16.81 16.29 -33.48
CA ARG A 303 18.06 16.98 -33.78
C ARG A 303 17.77 18.33 -34.43
N ASP A 304 18.33 19.40 -33.88
CA ASP A 304 18.25 20.73 -34.48
C ASP A 304 19.32 20.97 -35.56
N VAL A 305 19.28 22.15 -36.18
CA VAL A 305 20.22 22.54 -37.24
C VAL A 305 21.64 22.77 -36.74
N ASP A 306 21.82 23.01 -35.44
CA ASP A 306 23.12 23.24 -34.80
C ASP A 306 23.74 21.92 -34.28
N GLY A 307 23.03 20.81 -34.45
CA GLY A 307 23.48 19.46 -34.11
C GLY A 307 23.15 19.02 -32.68
N ASN A 308 22.44 19.83 -31.88
CA ASN A 308 22.00 19.44 -30.55
C ASN A 308 20.95 18.33 -30.66
N VAL A 309 20.98 17.39 -29.71
CA VAL A 309 20.11 16.22 -29.69
C VAL A 309 19.32 16.18 -28.40
N ALA A 310 18.02 15.93 -28.51
CA ALA A 310 17.14 15.63 -27.39
C ALA A 310 16.48 14.26 -27.59
N THR A 311 16.28 13.53 -26.50
CA THR A 311 15.60 12.23 -26.50
C THR A 311 14.40 12.29 -25.56
N SER A 312 13.26 11.76 -25.99
CA SER A 312 12.08 11.69 -25.14
C SER A 312 12.29 10.69 -24.01
N PRO A 313 11.51 10.78 -22.91
CA PRO A 313 11.34 9.63 -22.03
C PRO A 313 10.93 8.38 -22.84
N ILE A 314 11.43 7.24 -22.40
CA ILE A 314 11.14 5.92 -22.94
C ILE A 314 9.75 5.51 -22.46
N GLY A 315 8.89 5.12 -23.40
CA GLY A 315 7.64 4.42 -23.12
C GLY A 315 7.80 2.90 -23.13
N PHE A 316 6.83 2.20 -22.55
CA PHE A 316 6.91 0.77 -22.25
C PHE A 316 5.52 0.09 -22.22
N TYR A 317 5.45 -1.17 -22.66
CA TYR A 317 4.30 -2.05 -22.44
C TYR A 317 4.62 -3.54 -22.65
N TYR A 318 3.84 -4.42 -22.03
CA TYR A 318 3.82 -5.87 -22.28
C TYR A 318 2.81 -6.24 -23.36
N VAL A 319 3.05 -7.36 -24.04
CA VAL A 319 2.14 -7.92 -25.05
C VAL A 319 1.50 -9.19 -24.48
N ALA A 320 0.18 -9.16 -24.30
CA ALA A 320 -0.56 -10.22 -23.63
C ALA A 320 -1.49 -11.00 -24.57
N ASN A 321 -1.80 -12.23 -24.17
CA ASN A 321 -2.79 -13.07 -24.81
C ASN A 321 -4.21 -12.68 -24.36
N LYS A 322 -4.74 -11.59 -24.93
CA LYS A 322 -6.11 -11.11 -24.65
C LYS A 322 -7.22 -12.10 -25.01
N ASN A 323 -6.91 -13.12 -25.83
CA ASN A 323 -7.86 -14.20 -26.18
C ASN A 323 -7.99 -15.27 -25.07
N SER A 324 -7.14 -15.22 -24.04
CA SER A 324 -7.23 -16.16 -22.93
C SER A 324 -8.43 -15.84 -22.03
N ASP A 325 -9.21 -16.86 -21.69
CA ASP A 325 -10.30 -16.76 -20.72
C ASP A 325 -9.78 -16.56 -19.28
N THR A 326 -8.50 -16.87 -19.04
CA THR A 326 -7.87 -16.65 -17.74
C THR A 326 -7.34 -15.21 -17.67
N ARG A 327 -7.99 -14.41 -16.83
CA ARG A 327 -7.66 -13.02 -16.56
C ARG A 327 -6.86 -12.90 -15.26
N VAL A 328 -5.68 -12.27 -15.33
CA VAL A 328 -4.78 -12.10 -14.19
C VAL A 328 -4.57 -10.61 -13.93
N LEU A 329 -5.03 -10.14 -12.77
CA LEU A 329 -4.76 -8.78 -12.31
C LEU A 329 -3.46 -8.79 -11.52
N VAL A 330 -2.48 -7.99 -11.93
CA VAL A 330 -1.22 -7.79 -11.22
C VAL A 330 -1.26 -6.41 -10.58
N ILE A 331 -1.16 -6.36 -9.26
CA ILE A 331 -1.00 -5.12 -8.51
C ILE A 331 0.50 -4.96 -8.24
N ASP A 332 1.15 -4.08 -9.00
CA ASP A 332 2.60 -3.96 -9.05
C ASP A 332 3.04 -2.49 -9.22
N PRO A 333 3.65 -1.88 -8.18
CA PRO A 333 4.22 -0.55 -8.27
C PRO A 333 5.59 -0.51 -8.97
N HIS A 334 6.29 -1.63 -9.11
CA HIS A 334 7.66 -1.67 -9.64
C HIS A 334 7.73 -1.39 -11.14
N VAL A 335 6.70 -1.71 -11.94
CA VAL A 335 6.69 -1.34 -13.38
C VAL A 335 6.85 0.16 -13.59
N TRP A 336 6.10 0.96 -12.83
CA TRP A 336 6.20 2.42 -12.84
C TRP A 336 7.57 2.88 -12.32
N LEU A 337 7.97 2.40 -11.14
CA LEU A 337 9.20 2.85 -10.50
C LEU A 337 10.45 2.50 -11.33
N TRP A 338 10.47 1.31 -11.92
CA TRP A 338 11.55 0.85 -12.78
C TRP A 338 11.64 1.73 -14.02
N LEU A 339 10.52 1.95 -14.73
CA LEU A 339 10.51 2.80 -15.92
C LEU A 339 10.98 4.22 -15.60
N PHE A 340 10.60 4.75 -14.43
CA PHE A 340 11.01 6.08 -14.01
C PHE A 340 12.49 6.15 -13.65
N LYS A 341 13.01 5.16 -12.93
CA LYS A 341 14.44 4.99 -12.66
C LYS A 341 15.26 4.94 -13.96
N GLU A 342 14.82 4.15 -14.94
CA GLU A 342 15.47 4.06 -16.26
C GLU A 342 15.41 5.38 -17.03
N ASN A 343 14.35 6.18 -16.82
CA ASN A 343 14.16 7.49 -17.45
C ASN A 343 14.73 8.68 -16.70
N LEU A 344 15.43 8.49 -15.57
CA LEU A 344 15.90 9.61 -14.73
C LEU A 344 16.63 10.69 -15.54
N ALA A 345 17.61 10.30 -16.37
CA ALA A 345 18.36 11.24 -17.19
C ALA A 345 17.48 11.98 -18.22
N ASN A 346 16.50 11.29 -18.81
CA ASN A 346 15.56 11.89 -19.75
C ASN A 346 14.64 12.88 -19.04
N PHE A 347 14.15 12.56 -17.84
CA PHE A 347 13.34 13.49 -17.07
C PHE A 347 14.13 14.72 -16.60
N GLU A 348 15.38 14.55 -16.16
CA GLU A 348 16.26 15.67 -15.82
C GLU A 348 16.52 16.58 -17.03
N ALA A 349 16.72 15.99 -18.21
CA ALA A 349 16.85 16.74 -19.46
C ALA A 349 15.56 17.52 -19.79
N VAL A 350 14.38 16.91 -19.64
CA VAL A 350 13.09 17.59 -19.84
C VAL A 350 12.89 18.72 -18.82
N VAL A 351 13.23 18.50 -17.54
CA VAL A 351 13.14 19.55 -16.51
C VAL A 351 14.03 20.74 -16.86
N LYS A 352 15.27 20.48 -17.28
CA LYS A 352 16.19 21.53 -17.71
C LYS A 352 15.65 22.27 -18.93
N ALA A 353 15.18 21.54 -19.93
CA ALA A 353 14.61 22.14 -21.13
C ALA A 353 13.38 22.99 -20.80
N ASN A 354 12.48 22.52 -19.93
CA ASN A 354 11.33 23.30 -19.48
C ASN A 354 11.74 24.62 -18.80
N MET A 355 12.84 24.62 -18.03
CA MET A 355 13.38 25.85 -17.44
C MET A 355 13.97 26.77 -18.50
N ASP A 356 14.77 26.23 -19.42
CA ASP A 356 15.41 27.01 -20.49
C ASP A 356 14.36 27.68 -21.40
N TYR A 357 13.27 26.97 -21.73
CA TYR A 357 12.12 27.47 -22.49
C TYR A 357 11.14 28.32 -21.68
N SER A 358 11.41 28.58 -20.39
CA SER A 358 10.51 29.33 -19.50
C SER A 358 9.07 28.77 -19.47
N ILE A 359 8.93 27.44 -19.51
CA ILE A 359 7.64 26.75 -19.39
C ILE A 359 7.07 26.97 -17.98
N PRO A 360 5.76 27.25 -17.83
CA PRO A 360 5.15 27.53 -16.52
C PRO A 360 5.42 26.46 -15.46
N ASP A 361 5.54 26.87 -14.20
CA ASP A 361 5.81 25.96 -13.09
C ASP A 361 4.68 24.95 -12.89
N GLU A 362 3.43 25.30 -13.16
CA GLU A 362 2.31 24.37 -13.11
C GLU A 362 2.45 23.21 -14.11
N VAL A 363 3.11 23.45 -15.24
CA VAL A 363 3.39 22.44 -16.27
C VAL A 363 4.68 21.67 -15.98
N SER A 364 5.69 22.34 -15.41
CA SER A 364 7.01 21.73 -15.19
C SER A 364 7.14 20.96 -13.86
N THR A 365 6.38 21.33 -12.83
CA THR A 365 6.41 20.70 -11.50
C THR A 365 6.12 19.20 -11.51
N PRO A 366 5.15 18.67 -12.28
CA PRO A 366 4.89 17.23 -12.35
C PRO A 366 6.11 16.42 -12.79
N VAL A 367 6.80 16.86 -13.86
CA VAL A 367 8.04 16.20 -14.31
C VAL A 367 9.17 16.35 -13.28
N LYS A 368 9.29 17.52 -12.63
CA LYS A 368 10.24 17.72 -11.51
C LYS A 368 9.98 16.72 -10.37
N ARG A 369 8.71 16.44 -10.04
CA ARG A 369 8.33 15.44 -9.03
C ARG A 369 8.72 14.03 -9.47
N VAL A 370 8.42 13.64 -10.71
CA VAL A 370 8.80 12.33 -11.26
C VAL A 370 10.32 12.15 -11.27
N ALA A 371 11.09 13.15 -11.69
CA ALA A 371 12.56 13.11 -11.64
C ALA A 371 13.09 12.90 -10.20
N ASN A 372 12.51 13.61 -9.22
CA ASN A 372 12.85 13.43 -7.81
C ASN A 372 12.52 12.02 -7.30
N PHE A 373 11.35 11.48 -7.62
CA PHE A 373 10.98 10.11 -7.27
C PHE A 373 11.91 9.09 -7.92
N SER A 374 12.27 9.30 -9.18
CA SER A 374 13.21 8.45 -9.93
C SER A 374 14.59 8.40 -9.26
N ARG A 375 15.06 9.54 -8.74
CA ARG A 375 16.33 9.64 -7.99
C ARG A 375 16.28 8.86 -6.67
N ILE A 376 15.15 8.90 -5.96
CA ILE A 376 14.96 8.12 -4.73
C ILE A 376 14.84 6.62 -5.07
N ALA A 377 14.06 6.25 -6.08
CA ALA A 377 13.92 4.87 -6.56
C ALA A 377 15.26 4.22 -6.92
N LYS A 378 16.21 5.01 -7.45
CA LYS A 378 17.58 4.56 -7.77
C LYS A 378 18.38 4.09 -6.55
N GLN A 379 18.03 4.55 -5.35
CA GLN A 379 18.65 4.09 -4.09
C GLN A 379 18.11 2.74 -3.64
N GLY A 380 16.88 2.40 -4.01
CA GLY A 380 16.23 1.13 -3.68
C GLY A 380 16.56 0.00 -4.66
N LEU A 381 16.06 -1.20 -4.34
CA LEU A 381 16.11 -2.38 -5.21
C LEU A 381 14.88 -2.44 -6.12
N VAL A 382 14.75 -1.44 -7.00
CA VAL A 382 13.70 -1.43 -8.03
C VAL A 382 14.20 -2.17 -9.27
N LEU A 383 13.65 -3.35 -9.50
CA LEU A 383 14.03 -4.29 -10.56
C LEU A 383 12.99 -4.35 -11.69
N PHE A 384 13.39 -4.88 -12.84
CA PHE A 384 12.47 -5.17 -13.94
C PHE A 384 11.68 -6.44 -13.62
N HIS A 385 10.37 -6.43 -13.84
CA HIS A 385 9.50 -7.58 -13.60
C HIS A 385 9.08 -8.23 -14.92
N HIS A 386 9.34 -9.52 -15.09
CA HIS A 386 9.14 -10.28 -16.32
C HIS A 386 7.69 -10.74 -16.52
N TRP A 387 6.73 -9.80 -16.54
CA TRP A 387 5.31 -10.13 -16.72
C TRP A 387 4.96 -10.63 -18.12
N GLU A 388 5.84 -10.48 -19.09
CA GLU A 388 5.71 -11.11 -20.40
C GLU A 388 5.57 -12.65 -20.28
N TYR A 389 6.19 -13.27 -19.26
CA TYR A 389 6.04 -14.71 -19.02
C TYR A 389 4.59 -15.13 -18.80
N LEU A 390 3.81 -14.33 -18.06
CA LEU A 390 2.36 -14.55 -17.91
C LEU A 390 1.58 -14.05 -19.12
N GLY A 391 1.98 -12.90 -19.70
CA GLY A 391 1.37 -12.33 -20.89
C GLY A 391 1.37 -13.28 -22.09
N LYS A 392 2.35 -14.18 -22.19
CA LYS A 392 2.40 -15.25 -23.20
C LYS A 392 1.17 -16.16 -23.19
N TYR A 393 0.61 -16.44 -22.01
CA TYR A 393 -0.46 -17.43 -21.83
C TYR A 393 -1.81 -16.81 -21.47
N TYR A 394 -1.80 -15.67 -20.78
CA TYR A 394 -2.97 -15.10 -20.11
C TYR A 394 -3.28 -13.68 -20.54
N ASN A 395 -4.52 -13.27 -20.31
CA ASN A 395 -4.92 -11.88 -20.40
C ASN A 395 -4.53 -11.21 -19.08
N ILE A 396 -3.43 -10.46 -19.10
CA ILE A 396 -2.91 -9.78 -17.91
C ILE A 396 -3.32 -8.30 -17.89
N TYR A 397 -3.48 -7.74 -16.70
CA TYR A 397 -3.65 -6.30 -16.48
C TYR A 397 -2.79 -5.87 -15.31
N ILE A 398 -1.93 -4.88 -15.48
CA ILE A 398 -1.00 -4.42 -14.46
C ILE A 398 -1.43 -3.05 -13.93
N ALA A 399 -1.62 -2.95 -12.63
CA ALA A 399 -2.17 -1.78 -11.98
C ALA A 399 -1.32 -1.31 -10.80
N TRP A 400 -1.28 0.01 -10.60
CA TRP A 400 -0.73 0.62 -9.40
C TRP A 400 -1.67 0.44 -8.20
N PRO A 401 -1.16 0.26 -6.95
CA PRO A 401 -1.99 0.21 -5.74
C PRO A 401 -2.65 1.58 -5.46
N LYS A 402 -3.83 1.82 -6.05
CA LYS A 402 -4.66 3.02 -5.85
C LYS A 402 -6.16 2.69 -5.84
N SER A 403 -6.98 3.65 -5.45
CA SER A 403 -8.44 3.50 -5.31
C SER A 403 -9.16 3.02 -6.56
N ASP A 404 -8.66 3.35 -7.76
CA ASP A 404 -9.26 2.90 -9.03
C ASP A 404 -9.22 1.37 -9.24
N LEU A 405 -8.45 0.63 -8.44
CA LEU A 405 -8.44 -0.84 -8.47
C LEU A 405 -9.82 -1.46 -8.26
N VAL A 406 -10.73 -0.82 -7.50
CA VAL A 406 -12.11 -1.31 -7.34
C VAL A 406 -12.87 -1.30 -8.67
N LYS A 407 -12.62 -0.29 -9.53
CA LYS A 407 -13.18 -0.26 -10.89
C LYS A 407 -12.54 -1.35 -11.76
N VAL A 408 -11.23 -1.55 -11.64
CA VAL A 408 -10.54 -2.62 -12.37
C VAL A 408 -11.09 -4.00 -12.00
N LEU A 409 -11.29 -4.30 -10.71
CA LEU A 409 -11.88 -5.57 -10.25
C LEU A 409 -13.26 -5.83 -10.87
N SER A 410 -14.12 -4.79 -10.92
CA SER A 410 -15.49 -4.94 -11.44
C SER A 410 -15.58 -5.06 -12.97
N ILE A 411 -14.70 -4.36 -13.70
CA ILE A 411 -14.65 -4.36 -15.17
C ILE A 411 -13.85 -5.54 -15.69
N PHE A 412 -12.61 -5.71 -15.21
CA PHE A 412 -11.69 -6.74 -15.68
C PHE A 412 -12.02 -8.13 -15.13
N ARG A 413 -12.68 -8.23 -13.97
CA ARG A 413 -13.13 -9.50 -13.36
C ARG A 413 -12.06 -10.60 -13.41
N PRO A 414 -10.91 -10.41 -12.73
CA PRO A 414 -9.81 -11.36 -12.76
C PRO A 414 -10.17 -12.71 -12.13
N ASN A 415 -9.59 -13.80 -12.67
CA ASN A 415 -9.60 -15.12 -12.05
C ASN A 415 -8.49 -15.24 -10.99
N VAL A 416 -7.42 -14.47 -11.14
CA VAL A 416 -6.27 -14.46 -10.23
C VAL A 416 -5.84 -13.02 -9.96
N VAL A 417 -5.57 -12.71 -8.69
CA VAL A 417 -4.98 -11.44 -8.26
C VAL A 417 -3.57 -11.70 -7.75
N ILE A 418 -2.59 -11.02 -8.32
CA ILE A 418 -1.18 -11.06 -7.91
C ILE A 418 -0.87 -9.77 -7.14
N LEU A 419 -0.37 -9.91 -5.92
CA LEU A 419 0.16 -8.86 -5.07
C LEU A 419 1.68 -8.91 -5.20
N SER A 420 2.24 -8.05 -6.05
CA SER A 420 3.65 -8.08 -6.43
C SER A 420 4.44 -7.04 -5.63
N SER A 421 5.38 -7.51 -4.81
CA SER A 421 6.35 -6.68 -4.09
C SER A 421 5.78 -5.45 -3.37
N LEU A 422 4.68 -5.63 -2.63
CA LEU A 422 3.97 -4.51 -1.97
C LEU A 422 4.53 -4.16 -0.58
N GLY A 423 5.86 -4.07 -0.44
CA GLY A 423 6.50 -3.97 0.87
C GLY A 423 6.55 -2.60 1.53
N LEU A 424 6.28 -1.51 0.81
CA LEU A 424 6.30 -0.16 1.41
C LEU A 424 4.92 0.26 1.91
N GLY A 425 4.90 0.86 3.09
CA GLY A 425 3.70 1.40 3.74
C GLY A 425 4.00 2.73 4.44
N VAL A 426 4.74 3.64 3.79
CA VAL A 426 5.21 4.85 4.47
C VAL A 426 4.03 5.74 4.85
N SER A 427 3.84 5.97 6.14
CA SER A 427 2.78 6.87 6.65
C SER A 427 2.90 8.26 6.01
N ARG A 428 1.87 8.68 5.27
CA ARG A 428 1.87 9.95 4.51
C ARG A 428 2.99 10.05 3.46
N GLY A 429 3.58 8.93 3.05
CA GLY A 429 4.67 8.87 2.06
C GLY A 429 4.22 9.03 0.60
N GLY A 430 2.94 9.32 0.35
CA GLY A 430 2.39 9.52 -0.99
C GLY A 430 2.57 8.29 -1.86
N VAL A 431 3.43 8.39 -2.88
CA VAL A 431 3.74 7.31 -3.83
C VAL A 431 4.45 6.11 -3.20
N TRP A 432 4.93 6.22 -1.96
CA TRP A 432 5.62 5.15 -1.22
C TRP A 432 4.72 4.42 -0.22
N ASN A 433 3.40 4.62 -0.30
CA ASN A 433 2.44 3.85 0.51
C ASN A 433 1.69 2.84 -0.37
N TRP A 434 2.08 1.57 -0.27
CA TRP A 434 1.48 0.43 -0.98
C TRP A 434 0.77 -0.52 -0.02
N ASP A 435 0.64 -0.14 1.26
CA ASP A 435 -0.19 -0.84 2.22
C ASP A 435 -1.66 -0.67 1.82
N LEU A 436 -2.23 -1.72 1.26
CA LEU A 436 -3.60 -1.76 0.75
C LEU A 436 -4.63 -1.52 1.87
N ARG A 437 -4.22 -1.64 3.15
CA ARG A 437 -5.08 -1.34 4.29
C ARG A 437 -5.21 0.16 4.57
N ASP A 438 -4.25 0.97 4.13
CA ASP A 438 -4.25 2.42 4.31
C ASP A 438 -5.07 3.16 3.24
N ILE A 439 -5.25 2.53 2.08
CA ILE A 439 -5.95 3.14 0.95
C ILE A 439 -7.45 2.97 1.15
N VAL A 440 -8.16 4.05 1.45
CA VAL A 440 -9.62 4.00 1.73
C VAL A 440 -10.43 4.25 0.45
N VAL A 441 -11.37 3.35 0.15
CA VAL A 441 -12.36 3.46 -0.93
C VAL A 441 -13.74 3.20 -0.37
N ASP A 442 -14.65 4.16 -0.53
CA ASP A 442 -16.03 4.10 -0.01
C ASP A 442 -16.12 3.77 1.50
N GLY A 443 -15.21 4.36 2.28
CA GLY A 443 -15.14 4.18 3.74
C GLY A 443 -14.55 2.85 4.21
N LYS A 444 -14.04 2.01 3.30
CA LYS A 444 -13.36 0.74 3.63
C LYS A 444 -11.95 0.68 3.05
N PRO A 445 -11.01 -0.04 3.68
CA PRO A 445 -9.72 -0.34 3.09
C PRO A 445 -9.83 -1.00 1.71
N LEU A 446 -8.93 -0.68 0.78
CA LEU A 446 -8.85 -1.31 -0.54
C LEU A 446 -8.60 -2.82 -0.42
N LEU A 447 -7.83 -3.24 0.58
CA LEU A 447 -7.63 -4.65 0.89
C LEU A 447 -8.94 -5.39 1.16
N ASP A 448 -9.91 -4.76 1.85
CA ASP A 448 -11.22 -5.38 2.12
C ASP A 448 -12.01 -5.63 0.82
N HIS A 449 -11.89 -4.73 -0.16
CA HIS A 449 -12.52 -4.90 -1.48
C HIS A 449 -11.89 -6.06 -2.25
N ILE A 450 -10.56 -6.19 -2.19
CA ILE A 450 -9.82 -7.30 -2.81
C ILE A 450 -10.18 -8.63 -2.15
N ILE A 451 -10.18 -8.70 -0.81
CA ILE A 451 -10.56 -9.90 -0.05
C ILE A 451 -12.00 -10.30 -0.36
N SER A 452 -12.92 -9.32 -0.39
CA SER A 452 -14.33 -9.56 -0.73
C SER A 452 -14.47 -10.13 -2.14
N TYR A 453 -13.76 -9.56 -3.12
CA TYR A 453 -13.75 -10.05 -4.49
C TYR A 453 -13.22 -11.49 -4.58
N VAL A 454 -12.09 -11.78 -3.92
CA VAL A 454 -11.48 -13.11 -3.85
C VAL A 454 -12.47 -14.14 -3.33
N LYS A 455 -13.13 -13.85 -2.21
CA LYS A 455 -14.06 -14.79 -1.57
C LYS A 455 -15.36 -14.99 -2.35
N GLN A 456 -15.91 -13.92 -2.93
CA GLN A 456 -17.16 -13.98 -3.70
C GLN A 456 -16.99 -14.68 -5.04
N ASN A 457 -15.80 -14.61 -5.65
CA ASN A 457 -15.53 -15.16 -6.99
C ASN A 457 -14.62 -16.40 -6.96
N HIS A 458 -14.18 -16.84 -5.78
CA HIS A 458 -13.14 -17.86 -5.59
C HIS A 458 -11.87 -17.56 -6.39
N ALA A 459 -11.53 -16.28 -6.52
CA ALA A 459 -10.36 -15.87 -7.29
C ALA A 459 -9.09 -16.34 -6.59
N GLY A 460 -8.11 -16.78 -7.36
CA GLY A 460 -6.80 -17.17 -6.83
C GLY A 460 -6.00 -15.96 -6.34
N VAL A 461 -5.17 -16.15 -5.33
CA VAL A 461 -4.27 -15.11 -4.81
C VAL A 461 -2.82 -15.56 -4.97
N ILE A 462 -1.96 -14.68 -5.47
CA ILE A 462 -0.51 -14.90 -5.46
C ILE A 462 0.11 -13.67 -4.79
N ALA A 463 0.96 -13.86 -3.81
CA ALA A 463 1.76 -12.80 -3.21
C ALA A 463 3.25 -13.11 -3.40
N THR A 464 4.05 -12.09 -3.63
CA THR A 464 5.50 -12.23 -3.78
C THR A 464 6.25 -11.45 -2.70
N HIS A 465 7.56 -11.59 -2.70
CA HIS A 465 8.52 -11.01 -1.75
C HIS A 465 8.15 -9.61 -1.27
N SER A 466 8.47 -9.27 -0.02
CA SER A 466 8.20 -7.98 0.62
C SER A 466 6.73 -7.64 0.84
N THR A 467 5.76 -8.34 0.23
CA THR A 467 4.33 -8.05 0.46
C THR A 467 3.92 -8.18 1.92
N LEU A 468 4.69 -8.91 2.75
CA LEU A 468 4.48 -9.04 4.19
C LEU A 468 5.45 -8.20 5.04
N SER A 469 6.23 -7.29 4.46
CA SER A 469 7.15 -6.40 5.19
C SER A 469 6.41 -5.61 6.28
N ASP A 470 6.88 -5.67 7.53
CA ASP A 470 6.16 -5.19 8.71
C ASP A 470 6.75 -3.93 9.37
N GLU A 471 7.78 -3.32 8.78
CA GLU A 471 8.64 -2.34 9.44
C GLU A 471 7.87 -1.16 10.05
N ILE A 472 7.95 -1.06 11.38
CA ILE A 472 7.59 0.13 12.15
C ILE A 472 8.81 0.57 12.93
N VAL A 473 9.17 1.84 12.85
CA VAL A 473 10.25 2.43 13.64
C VAL A 473 9.67 3.20 14.81
N TRP A 474 10.08 2.85 16.02
CA TRP A 474 9.75 3.57 17.24
C TRP A 474 10.80 4.65 17.45
N LEU A 475 10.40 5.91 17.36
CA LEU A 475 11.27 7.04 17.69
C LEU A 475 11.25 7.35 19.19
N ASP A 476 10.12 7.02 19.83
CA ASP A 476 9.90 7.06 21.27
C ASP A 476 8.85 5.98 21.64
N CYS A 477 8.53 5.84 22.93
CA CYS A 477 7.47 4.97 23.43
C CYS A 477 6.08 5.35 22.87
N GLU A 478 5.88 6.62 22.55
CA GLU A 478 4.61 7.16 22.01
C GLU A 478 4.66 7.49 20.52
N VAL A 479 5.86 7.64 19.93
CA VAL A 479 6.04 8.12 18.56
C VAL A 479 6.56 6.98 17.68
N ARG A 480 5.75 6.59 16.69
CA ARG A 480 6.02 5.48 15.79
C ARG A 480 5.83 5.93 14.34
N ILE A 481 6.71 5.49 13.45
CA ILE A 481 6.65 5.74 12.01
C ILE A 481 6.58 4.40 11.29
N LYS A 482 5.53 4.21 10.49
CA LYS A 482 5.38 3.04 9.64
C LYS A 482 6.18 3.25 8.34
N LEU A 483 6.98 2.25 7.97
CA LEU A 483 7.75 2.23 6.73
C LEU A 483 7.35 1.04 5.84
N GLY A 484 7.10 -0.13 6.44
CA GLY A 484 6.65 -1.33 5.76
C GLY A 484 5.12 -1.42 5.67
N ALA A 485 4.63 -2.36 4.88
CA ALA A 485 3.21 -2.63 4.70
C ALA A 485 2.58 -3.41 5.88
N ARG A 486 2.74 -2.90 7.10
CA ARG A 486 2.25 -3.50 8.35
C ARG A 486 0.81 -4.02 8.27
N GLY A 487 -0.08 -3.31 7.58
CA GLY A 487 -1.49 -3.67 7.43
C GLY A 487 -1.71 -4.99 6.68
N HIS A 488 -0.74 -5.45 5.89
CA HIS A 488 -0.75 -6.75 5.23
C HIS A 488 -0.46 -7.91 6.18
N VAL A 489 0.18 -7.66 7.33
CA VAL A 489 0.45 -8.68 8.36
C VAL A 489 -0.61 -8.63 9.46
N GLY A 490 -0.77 -7.47 10.10
CA GLY A 490 -1.75 -7.21 11.17
C GLY A 490 -1.27 -6.19 12.19
N TYR A 491 -2.20 -5.40 12.75
CA TYR A 491 -1.93 -4.43 13.81
C TYR A 491 -2.30 -4.95 15.20
N ASP A 492 -3.30 -5.83 15.26
CA ASP A 492 -3.88 -6.27 16.52
C ASP A 492 -4.41 -7.70 16.43
N ILE A 493 -4.80 -8.24 17.59
CA ILE A 493 -5.24 -9.63 17.69
C ILE A 493 -6.55 -9.92 16.92
N SER A 494 -7.33 -8.90 16.58
CA SER A 494 -8.56 -9.06 15.78
C SER A 494 -8.28 -9.38 14.32
N ASP A 495 -7.01 -9.23 13.87
CA ASP A 495 -6.55 -9.63 12.55
C ASP A 495 -6.26 -11.15 12.45
N VAL A 496 -6.29 -11.86 13.58
CA VAL A 496 -6.27 -13.33 13.64
C VAL A 496 -7.69 -13.86 13.40
N ASP A 497 -8.21 -13.64 12.20
CA ASP A 497 -9.54 -14.06 11.78
C ASP A 497 -9.48 -14.84 10.45
N ILE A 498 -9.80 -16.13 10.50
CA ILE A 498 -9.78 -17.01 9.31
C ILE A 498 -11.14 -17.09 8.62
N SER A 499 -12.18 -16.48 9.18
CA SER A 499 -13.52 -16.46 8.58
C SER A 499 -13.81 -15.11 7.94
N ASN A 500 -13.27 -14.04 8.53
CA ASN A 500 -13.34 -12.68 8.02
C ASN A 500 -11.92 -12.09 7.99
N GLU A 501 -11.10 -12.62 7.07
CA GLU A 501 -9.73 -12.18 6.84
C GLU A 501 -9.68 -10.67 6.56
N LYS A 502 -8.68 -10.00 7.14
CA LYS A 502 -8.45 -8.55 6.95
C LYS A 502 -7.04 -8.22 6.46
N THR A 503 -6.17 -9.22 6.37
CA THR A 503 -4.75 -9.06 6.08
C THR A 503 -4.32 -10.03 4.99
N VAL A 504 -3.22 -9.69 4.30
CA VAL A 504 -2.64 -10.58 3.28
C VAL A 504 -2.07 -11.83 3.95
N ALA A 505 -1.45 -11.72 5.12
CA ALA A 505 -0.97 -12.88 5.89
C ALA A 505 -2.10 -13.88 6.19
N ALA A 506 -3.28 -13.40 6.60
CA ALA A 506 -4.46 -14.24 6.79
C ALA A 506 -4.93 -14.86 5.46
N LEU A 507 -4.94 -14.09 4.37
CA LEU A 507 -5.26 -14.62 3.04
C LEU A 507 -4.32 -15.78 2.65
N LEU A 508 -3.03 -15.66 2.95
CA LEU A 508 -2.00 -16.68 2.67
C LEU A 508 -2.01 -17.85 3.67
N GLY A 509 -2.98 -17.91 4.59
CA GLY A 509 -3.11 -18.99 5.56
C GLY A 509 -2.16 -18.89 6.76
N MET A 510 -1.51 -17.75 6.97
CA MET A 510 -0.57 -17.47 8.06
C MET A 510 -1.06 -16.36 9.01
N PRO A 511 -2.31 -16.40 9.50
CA PRO A 511 -2.86 -15.37 10.39
C PRO A 511 -2.10 -15.26 11.73
N GLU A 512 -1.39 -16.30 12.14
CA GLU A 512 -0.57 -16.29 13.37
C GLU A 512 0.56 -15.27 13.34
N LEU A 513 0.98 -14.79 12.15
CA LEU A 513 1.97 -13.71 12.05
C LEU A 513 1.50 -12.48 12.83
N ALA A 514 0.19 -12.16 12.83
CA ALA A 514 -0.35 -11.06 13.62
C ALA A 514 -0.19 -11.25 15.16
N ILE A 515 -0.08 -12.49 15.65
CA ILE A 515 0.13 -12.78 17.08
C ILE A 515 1.56 -12.43 17.48
N TRP A 516 2.53 -12.83 16.66
CA TRP A 516 3.96 -12.52 16.85
C TRP A 516 4.20 -11.03 16.97
N GLU A 517 3.52 -10.33 16.09
CA GLU A 517 3.49 -8.89 15.94
C GLU A 517 2.88 -8.18 17.14
N PHE A 518 1.68 -8.60 17.54
CA PHE A 518 1.04 -8.13 18.77
C PHE A 518 1.91 -8.38 20.00
N ALA A 519 2.57 -9.54 20.07
CA ALA A 519 3.43 -9.89 21.19
C ALA A 519 4.69 -9.03 21.26
N ARG A 520 5.38 -8.77 20.14
CA ARG A 520 6.52 -7.84 20.09
C ARG A 520 6.11 -6.46 20.60
N ASP A 521 5.01 -5.93 20.07
CA ASP A 521 4.54 -4.60 20.41
C ASP A 521 4.15 -4.54 21.90
N LYS A 522 3.48 -5.57 22.42
CA LYS A 522 3.11 -5.64 23.85
C LYS A 522 4.33 -5.69 24.77
N ILE A 523 5.36 -6.47 24.41
CA ILE A 523 6.61 -6.53 25.16
C ILE A 523 7.29 -5.14 25.18
N ALA A 524 7.40 -4.48 24.03
CA ALA A 524 7.97 -3.13 23.94
C ALA A 524 7.19 -2.13 24.81
N GLU A 525 5.87 -2.14 24.75
CA GLU A 525 5.00 -1.28 25.58
C GLU A 525 5.17 -1.55 27.08
N THR A 526 5.27 -2.81 27.49
CA THR A 526 5.52 -3.17 28.89
C THR A 526 6.86 -2.61 29.37
N ILE A 527 7.92 -2.69 28.56
CA ILE A 527 9.24 -2.14 28.89
C ILE A 527 9.19 -0.60 28.95
N CYS A 528 8.47 0.05 28.03
CA CYS A 528 8.24 1.50 28.06
C CYS A 528 7.48 1.96 29.32
N ASN A 529 6.50 1.18 29.78
CA ASN A 529 5.82 1.49 31.04
C ASN A 529 6.72 1.25 32.25
N LEU A 530 7.55 0.21 32.19
CA LEU A 530 8.55 -0.05 33.23
C LEU A 530 9.57 1.09 33.32
N SER A 531 10.05 1.62 32.19
CA SER A 531 11.00 2.75 32.21
C SER A 531 10.43 3.99 32.92
N LYS A 532 9.11 4.25 32.77
CA LYS A 532 8.41 5.30 33.52
C LYS A 532 8.37 5.02 35.02
N ALA A 533 8.18 3.77 35.43
CA ALA A 533 8.23 3.40 36.85
C ALA A 533 9.63 3.59 37.48
N PHE A 534 10.68 3.51 36.68
CA PHE A 534 12.07 3.78 37.09
C PHE A 534 12.49 5.25 36.92
N SER A 535 11.55 6.20 36.83
CA SER A 535 11.87 7.63 36.65
C SER A 535 12.81 8.21 37.72
N SER A 536 12.83 7.62 38.93
CA SER A 536 13.75 7.99 40.01
C SER A 536 15.19 7.49 39.81
N GLN A 537 15.44 6.63 38.81
CA GLN A 537 16.75 6.10 38.42
C GLN A 537 17.00 6.40 36.92
N PRO A 538 17.43 7.62 36.57
CA PRO A 538 17.44 8.10 35.17
C PRO A 538 18.22 7.22 34.20
N GLN A 539 19.34 6.64 34.64
CA GLN A 539 20.16 5.75 33.80
C GLN A 539 19.43 4.44 33.47
N VAL A 540 18.73 3.85 34.45
CA VAL A 540 17.96 2.62 34.27
C VAL A 540 16.73 2.89 33.39
N ALA A 541 16.03 4.01 33.63
CA ALA A 541 14.91 4.43 32.80
C ALA A 541 15.34 4.65 31.33
N ALA A 542 16.48 5.30 31.10
CA ALA A 542 17.02 5.50 29.76
C ALA A 542 17.39 4.17 29.08
N ALA A 543 18.05 3.25 29.78
CA ALA A 543 18.41 1.94 29.24
C ALA A 543 17.17 1.11 28.87
N LEU A 544 16.15 1.08 29.74
CA LEU A 544 14.88 0.41 29.46
C LEU A 544 14.16 1.03 28.26
N LYS A 545 14.15 2.37 28.16
CA LYS A 545 13.55 3.07 27.01
C LYS A 545 14.25 2.70 25.70
N ILE A 546 15.59 2.68 25.69
CA ILE A 546 16.37 2.26 24.52
C ILE A 546 16.07 0.80 24.14
N ALA A 547 15.98 -0.09 25.12
CA ALA A 547 15.63 -1.49 24.89
C ALA A 547 14.21 -1.64 24.30
N ALA A 548 13.24 -0.90 24.84
CA ALA A 548 11.87 -0.89 24.34
C ALA A 548 11.79 -0.41 22.89
N ILE A 549 12.44 0.72 22.58
CA ILE A 549 12.53 1.28 21.22
C ILE A 549 13.16 0.27 20.27
N ALA A 550 14.26 -0.38 20.66
CA ALA A 550 14.93 -1.37 19.82
C ALA A 550 14.05 -2.60 19.55
N ILE A 551 13.36 -3.12 20.59
CA ILE A 551 12.44 -4.24 20.46
C ILE A 551 11.26 -3.86 19.56
N GLY A 552 10.60 -2.74 19.81
CA GLY A 552 9.46 -2.27 19.03
C GLY A 552 9.80 -1.95 17.58
N SER A 553 11.06 -1.54 17.31
CA SER A 553 11.55 -1.24 15.96
C SER A 553 12.12 -2.44 15.21
N THR A 554 12.16 -3.62 15.82
CA THR A 554 12.69 -4.82 15.18
C THR A 554 11.65 -5.40 14.23
N PRO A 555 11.87 -5.41 12.91
CA PRO A 555 10.97 -6.08 11.98
C PRO A 555 10.96 -7.58 12.21
N LEU A 556 9.78 -8.19 12.09
CA LEU A 556 9.63 -9.64 12.13
C LEU A 556 9.57 -10.25 10.74
N GLN A 557 9.31 -9.46 9.70
CA GLN A 557 9.37 -9.81 8.29
C GLN A 557 10.46 -8.95 7.64
N VAL A 558 11.64 -9.52 7.45
CA VAL A 558 12.83 -8.82 6.96
C VAL A 558 13.02 -9.10 5.47
N PRO A 559 12.82 -8.12 4.58
CA PRO A 559 12.95 -8.32 3.15
C PRO A 559 14.43 -8.25 2.70
N HIS A 560 14.68 -8.77 1.49
CA HIS A 560 15.94 -8.64 0.76
C HIS A 560 17.15 -9.34 1.39
N VAL A 561 16.93 -10.37 2.21
CA VAL A 561 17.99 -11.24 2.73
C VAL A 561 18.60 -12.05 1.59
N PRO A 562 19.91 -11.94 1.31
CA PRO A 562 20.56 -12.66 0.22
C PRO A 562 20.57 -14.17 0.43
N TRP A 563 20.46 -14.92 -0.67
CA TRP A 563 20.65 -16.37 -0.69
C TRP A 563 21.16 -16.85 -2.05
N ASN A 564 21.39 -18.15 -2.18
CA ASN A 564 22.06 -18.74 -3.36
C ASN A 564 21.12 -18.99 -4.56
N GLY A 565 19.82 -18.73 -4.43
CA GLY A 565 18.83 -18.96 -5.49
C GLY A 565 18.36 -20.41 -5.66
N THR A 566 18.92 -21.38 -4.93
CA THR A 566 18.65 -22.81 -5.14
C THR A 566 17.54 -23.34 -4.26
N LEU A 567 16.45 -23.84 -4.86
CA LEU A 567 15.32 -24.48 -4.19
C LEU A 567 15.32 -25.99 -4.42
N ARG A 568 14.79 -26.72 -3.42
CA ARG A 568 14.44 -28.13 -3.55
C ARG A 568 12.95 -28.32 -3.31
N THR A 569 12.29 -29.09 -4.16
CA THR A 569 10.88 -29.44 -3.99
C THR A 569 10.69 -30.34 -2.78
N THR A 570 9.57 -30.14 -2.09
CA THR A 570 9.10 -31.03 -1.03
C THR A 570 8.08 -32.03 -1.62
N PRO A 571 7.65 -33.07 -0.87
CA PRO A 571 6.63 -34.01 -1.33
C PRO A 571 5.33 -33.33 -1.82
N GLU A 572 4.98 -32.18 -1.23
CA GLU A 572 3.78 -31.43 -1.56
C GLU A 572 3.76 -30.94 -3.01
N ALA A 573 4.91 -30.65 -3.64
CA ALA A 573 4.94 -30.27 -5.05
C ALA A 573 4.31 -31.34 -5.96
N ARG A 574 4.58 -32.62 -5.67
CA ARG A 574 4.02 -33.75 -6.39
C ARG A 574 2.52 -33.88 -6.14
N ASP A 575 2.09 -33.72 -4.90
CA ASP A 575 0.67 -33.81 -4.52
C ASP A 575 -0.19 -32.73 -5.18
N LEU A 576 0.39 -31.57 -5.46
CA LEU A 576 -0.27 -30.47 -6.15
C LEU A 576 -0.21 -30.60 -7.69
N GLY A 577 0.57 -31.56 -8.20
CA GLY A 577 0.77 -31.78 -9.63
C GLY A 577 1.63 -30.70 -10.31
N TRP A 578 2.54 -30.05 -9.59
CA TRP A 578 3.43 -29.04 -10.18
C TRP A 578 4.56 -29.70 -10.99
N ASP A 579 4.65 -29.34 -12.27
CA ASP A 579 5.75 -29.76 -13.15
C ASP A 579 6.97 -28.85 -12.96
N ILE A 580 7.77 -29.14 -11.94
CA ILE A 580 9.05 -28.48 -11.68
C ILE A 580 10.15 -29.50 -11.34
N PRO A 581 11.42 -29.22 -11.69
CA PRO A 581 12.53 -30.09 -11.30
C PRO A 581 12.65 -30.24 -9.78
N GLU A 582 13.19 -31.37 -9.30
CA GLU A 582 13.38 -31.59 -7.86
C GLU A 582 14.31 -30.54 -7.23
N VAL A 583 15.34 -30.11 -7.97
CA VAL A 583 16.24 -29.02 -7.60
C VAL A 583 16.30 -28.04 -8.76
N PHE A 584 16.15 -26.75 -8.46
CA PHE A 584 16.19 -25.70 -9.47
C PHE A 584 16.72 -24.39 -8.89
N ASP A 585 17.18 -23.51 -9.77
CA ASP A 585 17.72 -22.20 -9.43
C ASP A 585 16.77 -21.09 -9.89
N VAL A 586 16.68 -20.04 -9.08
CA VAL A 586 16.11 -18.73 -9.42
C VAL A 586 17.25 -17.71 -9.38
N GLU A 587 17.41 -16.97 -10.46
CA GLU A 587 18.46 -15.96 -10.59
C GLU A 587 17.88 -14.63 -11.06
N ILE A 588 18.27 -13.58 -10.36
CA ILE A 588 17.99 -12.18 -10.68
C ILE A 588 19.31 -11.55 -11.15
N PRO A 589 19.51 -11.37 -12.47
CA PRO A 589 20.83 -11.05 -13.03
C PRO A 589 21.49 -9.79 -12.46
N VAL A 590 20.69 -8.76 -12.17
CA VAL A 590 21.20 -7.48 -11.62
C VAL A 590 21.89 -7.71 -10.26
N LEU A 591 21.37 -8.62 -9.44
CA LEU A 591 21.92 -8.88 -8.11
C LEU A 591 23.24 -9.62 -8.17
N LEU A 592 23.37 -10.57 -9.10
CA LEU A 592 24.61 -11.30 -9.31
C LEU A 592 25.72 -10.34 -9.74
N ASN A 593 25.41 -9.40 -10.64
CA ASN A 593 26.36 -8.43 -11.17
C ASN A 593 26.72 -7.34 -10.14
N GLU A 594 25.75 -6.77 -9.43
CA GLU A 594 26.00 -5.64 -8.51
C GLU A 594 26.47 -6.09 -7.11
N PHE A 595 25.97 -7.22 -6.61
CA PHE A 595 26.18 -7.62 -5.22
C PHE A 595 26.85 -8.99 -5.07
N GLY A 596 26.93 -9.81 -6.13
CA GLY A 596 27.58 -11.12 -6.10
C GLY A 596 26.74 -12.24 -5.49
N PHE A 597 25.41 -12.09 -5.44
CA PHE A 597 24.49 -13.16 -5.04
C PHE A 597 23.34 -13.29 -6.05
N LYS A 598 22.81 -14.51 -6.22
CA LYS A 598 21.84 -14.81 -7.30
C LYS A 598 20.44 -14.25 -7.03
N ALA A 599 20.00 -14.26 -5.77
CA ALA A 599 18.65 -13.84 -5.40
C ALA A 599 18.60 -13.36 -3.93
N TYR A 600 17.50 -12.70 -3.57
CA TYR A 600 17.14 -12.43 -2.18
C TYR A 600 15.78 -13.03 -1.82
N THR A 601 15.45 -13.03 -0.54
CA THR A 601 14.18 -13.48 0.01
C THR A 601 13.76 -12.57 1.16
N GLU A 602 12.50 -12.66 1.55
CA GLU A 602 11.98 -12.23 2.83
C GLU A 602 12.13 -13.39 3.82
N VAL A 603 12.55 -13.08 5.04
CA VAL A 603 12.60 -14.01 6.18
C VAL A 603 11.68 -13.50 7.27
N GLY A 604 11.09 -14.39 8.06
CA GLY A 604 10.07 -14.02 9.05
C GLY A 604 8.80 -14.84 8.90
N TRP A 605 8.46 -15.24 7.67
CA TRP A 605 7.35 -16.14 7.40
C TRP A 605 7.52 -17.48 8.12
N GLN A 606 8.75 -17.88 8.45
CA GLN A 606 9.07 -19.06 9.26
C GLN A 606 8.45 -19.03 10.66
N LEU A 607 8.01 -17.87 11.17
CA LEU A 607 7.25 -17.75 12.42
C LEU A 607 5.90 -18.53 12.38
N ALA A 608 5.38 -18.84 11.19
CA ALA A 608 4.19 -19.68 10.98
C ALA A 608 4.51 -21.20 10.97
N PHE A 609 5.79 -21.57 10.98
CA PHE A 609 6.31 -22.91 10.71
C PHE A 609 7.07 -23.48 11.90
N PRO A 610 7.33 -24.80 11.96
CA PRO A 610 7.93 -25.45 13.12
C PRO A 610 9.39 -25.01 13.35
N ARG A 611 9.87 -25.16 14.58
CA ARG A 611 11.22 -24.73 15.01
C ARG A 611 12.35 -25.29 14.15
N VAL A 612 12.16 -26.50 13.61
CA VAL A 612 13.17 -27.18 12.80
C VAL A 612 13.46 -26.39 11.53
N LEU A 613 12.44 -25.79 10.93
CA LEU A 613 12.59 -24.88 9.80
C LEU A 613 13.14 -23.53 10.28
N ALA A 614 12.50 -22.96 11.31
CA ALA A 614 12.74 -21.59 11.73
C ALA A 614 14.17 -21.36 12.26
N TYR A 615 14.70 -22.28 13.08
CA TYR A 615 16.07 -22.18 13.61
C TYR A 615 17.13 -22.36 12.53
N VAL A 616 16.92 -23.26 11.56
CA VAL A 616 17.84 -23.42 10.42
C VAL A 616 17.88 -22.15 9.58
N ALA A 617 16.72 -21.54 9.33
CA ALA A 617 16.62 -20.27 8.62
C ALA A 617 17.41 -19.16 9.35
N TRP A 618 17.14 -18.90 10.63
CA TRP A 618 17.79 -17.79 11.34
C TRP A 618 19.28 -17.99 11.62
N ASP A 619 19.73 -19.22 11.87
CA ASP A 619 21.17 -19.52 11.95
C ASP A 619 21.86 -19.21 10.60
N SER A 620 21.14 -19.38 9.50
CA SER A 620 21.63 -19.05 8.16
C SER A 620 21.54 -17.55 7.85
N THR A 621 20.47 -16.87 8.30
CA THR A 621 20.30 -15.42 8.14
C THR A 621 21.40 -14.66 8.89
N SER A 622 21.74 -15.08 10.11
CA SER A 622 22.84 -14.49 10.89
C SER A 622 24.18 -14.62 10.16
N LYS A 623 24.44 -15.74 9.49
CA LYS A 623 25.65 -15.94 8.65
C LYS A 623 25.64 -15.07 7.38
N ALA A 624 24.46 -14.74 6.85
CA ALA A 624 24.31 -13.88 5.68
C ALA A 624 24.47 -12.38 5.98
N ARG A 625 24.63 -12.00 7.25
CA ARG A 625 24.69 -10.62 7.74
C ARG A 625 25.71 -9.74 7.01
N GLU A 626 26.92 -10.23 6.80
CA GLU A 626 27.97 -9.48 6.12
C GLU A 626 27.62 -9.20 4.65
N ILE A 627 27.02 -10.17 3.95
CA ILE A 627 26.59 -10.01 2.56
C ILE A 627 25.39 -9.06 2.49
N TYR A 628 24.48 -9.17 3.44
CA TYR A 628 23.29 -8.31 3.54
C TYR A 628 23.62 -6.85 3.85
N ALA A 629 24.74 -6.56 4.53
CA ALA A 629 25.10 -5.19 4.92
C ALA A 629 25.03 -4.20 3.76
N ARG A 630 25.50 -4.57 2.57
CA ARG A 630 25.45 -3.71 1.37
C ARG A 630 24.02 -3.39 0.91
N VAL A 631 23.13 -4.37 0.99
CA VAL A 631 21.71 -4.21 0.63
C VAL A 631 21.01 -3.36 1.70
N ARG A 632 21.24 -3.71 2.97
CA ARG A 632 20.72 -3.00 4.13
C ARG A 632 21.07 -1.51 4.12
N ASP A 633 22.31 -1.16 3.77
CA ASP A 633 22.74 0.24 3.74
C ASP A 633 22.01 1.03 2.63
N ARG A 634 21.75 0.40 1.47
CA ARG A 634 20.88 0.98 0.42
C ARG A 634 19.43 1.16 0.90
N LEU A 635 18.87 0.15 1.58
CA LEU A 635 17.53 0.25 2.16
C LEU A 635 17.45 1.36 3.23
N GLY A 636 18.47 1.51 4.07
CA GLY A 636 18.55 2.61 5.04
C GLY A 636 18.49 3.98 4.38
N LEU A 637 19.23 4.19 3.28
CA LEU A 637 19.19 5.44 2.52
C LEU A 637 17.83 5.66 1.83
N LEU A 638 17.21 4.60 1.30
CA LEU A 638 15.86 4.68 0.76
C LEU A 638 14.88 5.13 1.83
N TYR A 639 14.87 4.48 2.99
CA TYR A 639 13.98 4.78 4.10
C TYR A 639 14.18 6.19 4.67
N GLU A 640 15.42 6.65 4.76
CA GLU A 640 15.74 8.02 5.15
C GLU A 640 15.17 9.04 4.16
N ASN A 641 15.31 8.80 2.85
CA ASN A 641 14.80 9.70 1.83
C ASN A 641 13.27 9.71 1.75
N ILE A 642 12.60 8.56 1.79
CA ILE A 642 11.13 8.49 1.73
C ILE A 642 10.46 8.99 3.01
N SER A 643 11.16 8.92 4.15
CA SER A 643 10.71 9.52 5.42
C SER A 643 11.12 10.98 5.57
N VAL A 644 11.78 11.59 4.57
CA VAL A 644 12.25 12.99 4.60
C VAL A 644 13.16 13.26 5.81
N GLY A 645 14.01 12.29 6.14
CA GLY A 645 14.97 12.37 7.23
C GLY A 645 14.40 12.16 8.63
N VAL A 646 13.10 11.86 8.78
CA VAL A 646 12.50 11.54 10.08
C VAL A 646 13.10 10.27 10.67
N VAL A 647 13.37 9.29 9.83
CA VAL A 647 14.07 8.05 10.22
C VAL A 647 15.45 8.07 9.59
N ARG A 648 16.52 7.90 10.40
CA ARG A 648 17.89 7.92 9.89
C ARG A 648 18.31 6.56 9.36
N ALA A 649 19.11 6.54 8.31
CA ALA A 649 19.62 5.29 7.71
C ALA A 649 20.37 4.40 8.71
N GLN A 650 21.13 5.02 9.63
CA GLN A 650 21.87 4.31 10.67
C GLN A 650 20.96 3.55 11.64
N ASP A 651 19.83 4.14 12.03
CA ASP A 651 18.89 3.53 12.98
C ASP A 651 18.22 2.31 12.33
N ILE A 652 17.79 2.42 11.07
CA ILE A 652 17.29 1.28 10.28
C ILE A 652 18.33 0.19 10.16
N GLY A 653 19.56 0.56 9.79
CA GLY A 653 20.66 -0.39 9.67
C GLY A 653 20.83 -1.20 10.96
N MET A 654 20.80 -0.54 12.11
CA MET A 654 20.84 -1.22 13.41
C MET A 654 19.66 -2.16 13.65
N TYR A 655 18.42 -1.74 13.36
CA TYR A 655 17.24 -2.58 13.63
C TYR A 655 17.18 -3.82 12.71
N LEU A 656 17.45 -3.65 11.42
CA LEU A 656 17.52 -4.76 10.47
C LEU A 656 18.63 -5.75 10.85
N ASP A 657 19.79 -5.23 11.24
CA ASP A 657 20.94 -6.03 11.67
C ASP A 657 20.63 -6.85 12.93
N ARG A 658 19.96 -6.24 13.91
CA ARG A 658 19.51 -6.93 15.13
C ARG A 658 18.48 -8.02 14.85
N ALA A 659 17.53 -7.75 13.95
CA ALA A 659 16.49 -8.71 13.56
C ALA A 659 17.12 -10.00 13.04
N ILE A 660 18.05 -9.89 12.09
CA ILE A 660 18.71 -11.03 11.46
C ILE A 660 19.76 -11.72 12.33
N ASP A 661 20.42 -10.97 13.22
CA ASP A 661 21.50 -11.51 14.06
C ASP A 661 20.94 -12.36 15.22
N ARG A 662 19.89 -11.87 15.88
CA ARG A 662 19.40 -12.52 17.12
C ARG A 662 17.93 -12.33 17.45
N ASP A 663 17.31 -11.20 17.12
CA ASP A 663 16.03 -10.83 17.74
C ASP A 663 14.88 -11.70 17.19
N LEU A 664 14.86 -12.07 15.90
CA LEU A 664 13.89 -13.04 15.35
C LEU A 664 13.90 -14.38 16.11
N ARG A 665 15.09 -14.98 16.25
CA ARG A 665 15.28 -16.24 16.98
C ARG A 665 14.85 -16.12 18.44
N ARG A 666 15.18 -15.00 19.07
CA ARG A 666 14.82 -14.74 20.47
C ARG A 666 13.31 -14.63 20.63
N PHE A 667 12.63 -13.88 19.78
CA PHE A 667 11.17 -13.76 19.81
C PHE A 667 10.51 -15.12 19.63
N TYR A 668 10.94 -15.90 18.63
CA TYR A 668 10.42 -17.25 18.43
C TYR A 668 10.58 -18.13 19.65
N LYS A 669 11.78 -18.17 20.22
CA LYS A 669 12.06 -18.97 21.42
C LYS A 669 11.14 -18.57 22.57
N VAL A 670 10.99 -17.27 22.80
CA VAL A 670 10.24 -16.69 23.92
C VAL A 670 8.75 -17.07 23.89
N LEU A 671 8.13 -17.13 22.70
CA LEU A 671 6.74 -17.56 22.54
C LEU A 671 6.59 -19.09 22.42
N SER A 672 7.49 -19.76 21.70
CA SER A 672 7.48 -21.23 21.58
C SER A 672 7.78 -21.92 22.91
N SER A 673 8.47 -21.25 23.85
CA SER A 673 8.70 -21.69 25.23
C SER A 673 7.67 -21.17 26.23
N ALA A 674 6.64 -20.45 25.78
CA ALA A 674 5.65 -19.83 26.67
C ALA A 674 4.82 -20.85 27.44
N HIS A 675 4.21 -20.38 28.52
CA HIS A 675 3.27 -21.18 29.30
C HIS A 675 1.83 -20.80 28.95
N ILE A 676 1.07 -21.72 28.35
CA ILE A 676 -0.25 -21.42 27.78
C ILE A 676 -1.35 -21.99 28.68
N ARG A 677 -2.31 -21.14 29.06
CA ARG A 677 -3.50 -21.51 29.83
C ARG A 677 -4.74 -20.84 29.23
N GLY A 678 -5.50 -21.59 28.43
CA GLY A 678 -6.64 -21.03 27.68
C GLY A 678 -6.17 -19.98 26.67
N THR A 679 -6.69 -18.76 26.78
CA THR A 679 -6.31 -17.61 25.94
C THR A 679 -5.05 -16.88 26.43
N VAL A 680 -4.53 -17.23 27.61
CA VAL A 680 -3.42 -16.53 28.24
C VAL A 680 -2.10 -17.22 27.92
N ILE A 681 -1.18 -16.47 27.34
CA ILE A 681 0.19 -16.85 27.01
C ILE A 681 1.12 -16.11 27.98
N ASN A 682 1.75 -16.85 28.88
CA ASN A 682 2.73 -16.30 29.81
C ASN A 682 4.14 -16.45 29.24
N ILE A 683 4.79 -15.32 29.05
CA ILE A 683 6.08 -15.21 28.39
C ILE A 683 7.13 -14.77 29.39
N SER A 684 8.32 -15.37 29.33
CA SER A 684 9.48 -14.92 30.09
C SER A 684 10.60 -14.53 29.14
N MET A 685 11.02 -13.26 29.18
CA MET A 685 12.09 -12.73 28.34
C MET A 685 13.19 -12.14 29.22
N PRO A 686 14.46 -12.56 29.09
CA PRO A 686 15.55 -11.90 29.80
C PRO A 686 15.68 -10.46 29.31
N ILE A 687 15.93 -9.48 30.18
CA ILE A 687 16.25 -8.10 29.80
C ILE A 687 17.66 -7.81 30.33
N PRO A 688 18.70 -7.97 29.48
CA PRO A 688 20.10 -7.82 29.89
C PRO A 688 20.38 -6.51 30.62
N GLU A 689 19.74 -5.41 30.21
CA GLU A 689 19.92 -4.06 30.75
C GLU A 689 19.59 -3.95 32.24
N ILE A 690 18.74 -4.83 32.77
CA ILE A 690 18.39 -4.88 34.20
C ILE A 690 18.76 -6.22 34.86
N GLY A 691 19.40 -7.13 34.12
CA GLY A 691 19.80 -8.45 34.63
C GLY A 691 18.66 -9.33 35.14
N LYS A 692 17.43 -9.09 34.71
CA LYS A 692 16.22 -9.79 35.18
C LYS A 692 15.39 -10.32 34.01
N ASN A 693 14.60 -11.35 34.28
CA ASN A 693 13.56 -11.79 33.34
C ASN A 693 12.30 -10.95 33.53
N LEU A 694 11.82 -10.38 32.43
CA LEU A 694 10.51 -9.77 32.34
C LEU A 694 9.47 -10.87 32.09
N SER A 695 8.48 -10.95 32.97
CA SER A 695 7.29 -11.77 32.74
C SER A 695 6.24 -10.90 32.05
N VAL A 696 5.78 -11.32 30.87
CA VAL A 696 4.73 -10.64 30.11
C VAL A 696 3.56 -11.60 29.94
N VAL A 697 2.37 -11.15 30.33
CA VAL A 697 1.12 -11.88 30.16
C VAL A 697 0.41 -11.34 28.93
N ILE A 698 0.17 -12.20 27.95
CA ILE A 698 -0.54 -11.87 26.71
C ILE A 698 -1.84 -12.65 26.69
N ASP A 699 -2.97 -11.94 26.63
CA ASP A 699 -4.27 -12.57 26.39
C ASP A 699 -4.64 -12.37 24.92
N ILE A 700 -4.79 -13.47 24.17
CA ILE A 700 -5.19 -13.43 22.76
C ILE A 700 -6.72 -13.39 22.58
N GLY A 701 -7.48 -13.62 23.64
CA GLY A 701 -8.94 -13.69 23.60
C GLY A 701 -9.50 -14.94 22.91
N GLU A 702 -10.76 -15.24 23.20
CA GLU A 702 -11.45 -16.45 22.72
C GLU A 702 -11.60 -16.50 21.20
N LYS A 703 -11.85 -15.34 20.57
CA LYS A 703 -12.04 -15.25 19.12
C LYS A 703 -10.77 -15.64 18.36
N ALA A 704 -9.62 -15.08 18.74
CA ALA A 704 -8.35 -15.40 18.08
C ALA A 704 -7.94 -16.86 18.35
N LEU A 705 -8.10 -17.34 19.58
CA LEU A 705 -7.89 -18.75 19.92
C LEU A 705 -8.73 -19.67 19.04
N SER A 706 -10.04 -19.41 18.94
CA SER A 706 -10.95 -20.18 18.08
C SER A 706 -10.51 -20.19 16.62
N ASN A 707 -10.07 -19.04 16.08
CA ASN A 707 -9.60 -18.96 14.69
C ASN A 707 -8.33 -19.79 14.45
N ILE A 708 -7.36 -19.76 15.38
CA ILE A 708 -6.15 -20.59 15.31
C ILE A 708 -6.51 -22.08 15.35
N LEU A 709 -7.42 -22.47 16.24
CA LEU A 709 -7.84 -23.86 16.43
C LEU A 709 -8.59 -24.45 15.21
N MET A 710 -9.21 -23.60 14.40
CA MET A 710 -9.96 -23.98 13.21
C MET A 710 -9.13 -23.96 11.91
N ARG A 711 -7.85 -23.59 11.98
CA ARG A 711 -6.93 -23.48 10.84
C ARG A 711 -6.37 -24.84 10.43
N PHE A 712 -6.18 -25.05 9.13
CA PHE A 712 -5.24 -26.04 8.62
C PHE A 712 -3.90 -25.39 8.25
N PRO A 713 -2.76 -26.07 8.51
CA PRO A 713 -1.45 -25.54 8.20
C PRO A 713 -1.29 -25.29 6.70
N THR A 714 -0.54 -24.25 6.38
CA THR A 714 -0.03 -24.02 5.02
C THR A 714 1.00 -25.10 4.67
N ARG A 715 1.20 -25.28 3.36
CA ARG A 715 2.14 -26.28 2.82
C ARG A 715 3.30 -25.58 2.15
N VAL A 716 4.51 -26.12 2.30
CA VAL A 716 5.68 -25.67 1.54
C VAL A 716 5.80 -26.56 0.32
N VAL A 717 5.98 -25.98 -0.86
CA VAL A 717 6.13 -26.69 -2.14
C VAL A 717 7.60 -26.86 -2.51
N ALA A 718 8.40 -25.83 -2.20
CA ALA A 718 9.84 -25.87 -2.38
C ALA A 718 10.49 -25.01 -1.30
N LEU A 719 11.68 -25.42 -0.86
CA LEU A 719 12.44 -24.76 0.18
C LEU A 719 13.93 -24.72 -0.18
N SER A 720 14.59 -23.62 0.14
CA SER A 720 16.05 -23.55 0.02
C SER A 720 16.73 -24.50 1.02
N PRO A 721 17.90 -25.07 0.72
CA PRO A 721 18.59 -25.98 1.63
C PRO A 721 18.85 -25.42 3.04
N ASN A 722 18.94 -24.10 3.14
CA ASN A 722 19.16 -23.37 4.39
C ASN A 722 17.87 -22.77 5.00
N GLY A 723 16.69 -23.11 4.47
CA GLY A 723 15.40 -22.70 5.02
C GLY A 723 15.02 -21.22 4.87
N LEU A 724 15.85 -20.41 4.20
CA LEU A 724 15.64 -18.98 4.03
C LEU A 724 14.48 -18.65 3.08
N ALA A 725 14.45 -19.30 1.92
CA ALA A 725 13.49 -19.02 0.85
C ALA A 725 12.54 -20.20 0.65
N GLY A 726 11.28 -19.92 0.34
CA GLY A 726 10.27 -20.94 0.14
C GLY A 726 9.14 -20.50 -0.78
N ILE A 727 8.45 -21.50 -1.31
CA ILE A 727 7.17 -21.36 -2.01
C ILE A 727 6.12 -21.99 -1.11
N ILE A 728 5.19 -21.20 -0.62
CA ILE A 728 4.16 -21.63 0.34
C ILE A 728 2.81 -21.58 -0.34
N VAL A 729 1.95 -22.55 -0.04
CA VAL A 729 0.59 -22.62 -0.58
C VAL A 729 -0.45 -22.79 0.52
N HIS A 730 -1.61 -22.22 0.27
CA HIS A 730 -2.79 -22.32 1.11
C HIS A 730 -3.99 -22.74 0.26
N ASP A 731 -4.68 -23.81 0.65
CA ASP A 731 -5.90 -24.28 -0.01
C ASP A 731 -7.05 -24.28 1.00
N LYS A 732 -7.92 -23.27 0.95
CA LYS A 732 -9.07 -23.12 1.87
C LYS A 732 -10.29 -23.90 1.37
N TYR A 733 -10.12 -25.17 1.03
CA TYR A 733 -11.17 -26.01 0.42
C TYR A 733 -12.38 -26.28 1.35
N TRP A 734 -12.23 -26.09 2.66
CA TRP A 734 -13.27 -26.42 3.66
C TRP A 734 -14.29 -25.31 3.92
N ASP A 735 -14.11 -24.13 3.32
CA ASP A 735 -14.99 -22.97 3.46
C ASP A 735 -15.74 -22.75 2.14
N PRO A 736 -17.08 -22.65 2.12
CA PRO A 736 -17.81 -22.30 0.90
C PRO A 736 -17.36 -20.98 0.25
N ASN A 737 -16.80 -20.05 1.02
CA ASN A 737 -16.20 -18.79 0.54
C ASN A 737 -14.67 -18.89 0.40
N GLY A 738 -14.15 -20.10 0.22
CA GLY A 738 -12.72 -20.38 0.13
C GLY A 738 -12.09 -19.99 -1.21
N TYR A 739 -10.78 -20.14 -1.25
CA TYR A 739 -9.91 -19.82 -2.38
C TYR A 739 -8.57 -20.55 -2.20
N ARG A 740 -7.68 -20.42 -3.20
CA ARG A 740 -6.29 -20.88 -3.14
C ARG A 740 -5.34 -19.71 -3.19
N ALA A 741 -4.24 -19.83 -2.46
CA ALA A 741 -3.19 -18.84 -2.46
C ALA A 741 -1.78 -19.42 -2.55
N VAL A 742 -0.88 -18.68 -3.21
CA VAL A 742 0.57 -18.98 -3.29
C VAL A 742 1.34 -17.79 -2.75
N TYR A 743 2.36 -18.04 -1.94
CA TYR A 743 3.33 -17.05 -1.49
C TYR A 743 4.72 -17.44 -1.97
N PHE A 744 5.37 -16.54 -2.69
CA PHE A 744 6.80 -16.60 -2.98
C PHE A 744 7.53 -15.69 -1.99
N SER A 745 8.40 -16.24 -1.16
CA SER A 745 9.20 -15.41 -0.24
C SER A 745 10.28 -14.60 -0.98
N PHE A 746 10.53 -14.89 -2.26
CA PHE A 746 11.48 -14.20 -3.12
C PHE A 746 10.76 -13.53 -4.31
N GLU A 747 11.41 -12.57 -4.95
CA GLU A 747 10.82 -11.80 -6.06
C GLU A 747 10.94 -12.59 -7.36
N VAL A 748 10.05 -13.57 -7.51
CA VAL A 748 10.01 -14.52 -8.61
C VAL A 748 9.87 -13.81 -9.96
N GLU A 749 9.10 -12.73 -10.00
CA GLU A 749 8.84 -11.91 -11.19
C GLU A 749 10.08 -11.14 -11.65
N ALA A 750 11.08 -10.89 -10.81
CA ALA A 750 12.35 -10.30 -11.23
C ALA A 750 13.37 -11.35 -11.71
N GLY A 751 13.05 -12.64 -11.57
CA GLY A 751 13.90 -13.75 -12.00
C GLY A 751 13.83 -13.98 -13.51
N LYS A 752 14.93 -14.49 -14.10
CA LYS A 752 14.97 -14.89 -15.51
C LYS A 752 14.97 -16.40 -15.69
N GLY A 753 14.38 -16.84 -16.81
CA GLY A 753 14.53 -18.19 -17.35
C GLY A 753 13.28 -19.06 -17.25
N ALA A 754 13.33 -20.21 -17.92
CA ALA A 754 12.17 -21.09 -18.11
C ALA A 754 11.59 -21.65 -16.79
N VAL A 755 12.41 -21.80 -15.74
CA VAL A 755 11.93 -22.24 -14.42
C VAL A 755 11.03 -21.19 -13.80
N VAL A 756 11.39 -19.90 -13.88
CA VAL A 756 10.59 -18.79 -13.37
C VAL A 756 9.25 -18.69 -14.10
N GLU A 757 9.28 -18.78 -15.43
CA GLU A 757 8.07 -18.84 -16.27
C GLU A 757 7.15 -20.00 -15.84
N LYS A 758 7.71 -21.21 -15.63
CA LYS A 758 6.96 -22.37 -15.14
C LYS A 758 6.39 -22.17 -13.73
N LEU A 759 7.13 -21.57 -12.81
CA LEU A 759 6.66 -21.31 -11.43
C LEU A 759 5.45 -20.37 -11.43
N LEU A 760 5.53 -19.28 -12.19
CA LEU A 760 4.42 -18.33 -12.36
C LEU A 760 3.21 -19.01 -13.01
N MET A 761 3.42 -19.79 -14.07
CA MET A 761 2.35 -20.52 -14.76
C MET A 761 1.68 -21.56 -13.86
N ASN A 762 2.44 -22.42 -13.18
CA ASN A 762 1.93 -23.45 -12.28
C ASN A 762 1.13 -22.82 -11.12
N SER A 763 1.58 -21.66 -10.63
CA SER A 763 0.87 -20.93 -9.58
C SER A 763 -0.50 -20.48 -10.07
N VAL A 764 -0.57 -19.79 -11.22
CA VAL A 764 -1.84 -19.33 -11.83
C VAL A 764 -2.78 -20.51 -12.11
N GLU A 765 -2.26 -21.59 -12.71
CA GLU A 765 -3.05 -22.78 -13.05
C GLU A 765 -3.58 -23.52 -11.83
N TRP A 766 -2.85 -23.51 -10.72
CA TRP A 766 -3.27 -24.18 -9.50
C TRP A 766 -4.28 -23.34 -8.71
N VAL A 767 -4.04 -22.03 -8.55
CA VAL A 767 -4.91 -21.18 -7.73
C VAL A 767 -6.29 -20.97 -8.35
N LYS A 768 -6.39 -20.92 -9.68
CA LYS A 768 -7.67 -20.71 -10.37
C LYS A 768 -8.64 -21.91 -10.30
N LYS A 769 -8.18 -23.06 -9.78
CA LYS A 769 -8.92 -24.34 -9.74
C LYS A 769 -9.43 -24.68 -8.33
N TRP A 770 -9.65 -23.68 -7.48
CA TRP A 770 -10.22 -23.92 -6.15
C TRP A 770 -11.60 -24.59 -6.24
N ARG A 771 -11.91 -25.45 -5.26
CA ARG A 771 -13.23 -26.07 -5.09
C ARG A 771 -13.51 -26.34 -3.62
N TYR A 772 -14.78 -26.19 -3.24
CA TYR A 772 -15.26 -26.60 -1.93
C TYR A 772 -15.27 -28.12 -1.77
N LEU A 773 -14.76 -28.63 -0.65
CA LEU A 773 -14.78 -30.04 -0.27
C LEU A 773 -15.31 -30.20 1.17
N ASN A 774 -16.45 -30.87 1.32
CA ASN A 774 -17.05 -31.15 2.63
C ASN A 774 -16.43 -32.41 3.29
N VAL A 775 -15.13 -32.37 3.55
CA VAL A 775 -14.34 -33.49 4.09
C VAL A 775 -13.79 -33.23 5.50
N THR A 776 -14.17 -32.11 6.11
CA THR A 776 -13.72 -31.67 7.44
C THR A 776 -14.90 -31.39 8.34
N GLU A 777 -14.70 -31.43 9.65
CA GLU A 777 -15.67 -31.01 10.66
C GLU A 777 -14.98 -30.43 11.91
N LEU A 778 -15.76 -29.90 12.85
CA LEU A 778 -15.27 -29.32 14.10
C LEU A 778 -15.48 -30.28 15.27
N LEU A 779 -14.40 -30.82 15.84
CA LEU A 779 -14.45 -31.58 17.09
C LEU A 779 -14.83 -30.66 18.25
N GLY A 780 -15.89 -31.04 18.97
CA GLY A 780 -16.47 -30.24 20.04
C GLY A 780 -16.95 -28.86 19.61
N GLY A 781 -17.12 -28.61 18.31
CA GLY A 781 -17.38 -27.28 17.76
C GLY A 781 -16.17 -26.32 17.77
N LEU A 782 -14.96 -26.81 18.10
CA LEU A 782 -13.80 -25.96 18.40
C LEU A 782 -12.58 -26.22 17.50
N VAL A 783 -12.23 -27.50 17.26
CA VAL A 783 -11.00 -27.86 16.52
C VAL A 783 -11.34 -28.48 15.18
N ARG A 784 -10.80 -27.93 14.09
CA ARG A 784 -11.04 -28.47 12.75
C ARG A 784 -10.17 -29.69 12.49
N VAL A 785 -10.80 -30.77 12.04
CA VAL A 785 -10.14 -32.02 11.65
C VAL A 785 -10.79 -32.63 10.41
N SER A 786 -10.15 -33.61 9.79
CA SER A 786 -10.82 -34.42 8.77
C SER A 786 -11.95 -35.25 9.40
N LYS A 787 -13.00 -35.55 8.63
CA LYS A 787 -14.11 -36.40 9.10
C LYS A 787 -13.63 -37.78 9.56
N ASP A 788 -12.58 -38.32 8.93
CA ASP A 788 -11.97 -39.59 9.31
C ASP A 788 -11.32 -39.52 10.70
N VAL A 789 -10.54 -38.47 10.98
CA VAL A 789 -9.93 -38.24 12.30
C VAL A 789 -11.01 -38.04 13.36
N ALA A 790 -12.08 -37.31 13.04
CA ALA A 790 -13.17 -37.11 13.98
C ALA A 790 -13.95 -38.38 14.32
N ASN A 791 -14.22 -39.24 13.32
CA ASN A 791 -14.83 -40.56 13.53
C ASN A 791 -13.95 -41.42 14.45
N ARG A 792 -12.65 -41.53 14.15
CA ARG A 792 -11.70 -42.29 14.98
C ARG A 792 -11.60 -41.73 16.40
N PHE A 793 -11.65 -40.42 16.55
CA PHE A 793 -11.65 -39.78 17.88
C PHE A 793 -12.91 -40.14 18.67
N ARG A 794 -14.10 -40.09 18.05
CA ARG A 794 -15.35 -40.51 18.70
C ARG A 794 -15.32 -41.99 19.08
N ASP A 795 -14.77 -42.85 18.23
CA ASP A 795 -14.61 -44.27 18.52
C ASP A 795 -13.69 -44.49 19.73
N ALA A 796 -12.51 -43.86 19.75
CA ALA A 796 -11.58 -43.92 20.87
C ALA A 796 -12.20 -43.37 22.17
N ALA A 797 -12.89 -42.23 22.08
CA ALA A 797 -13.61 -41.62 23.19
C ALA A 797 -14.70 -42.53 23.74
N SER A 798 -15.49 -43.20 22.89
CA SER A 798 -16.58 -44.09 23.31
C SER A 798 -16.08 -45.34 24.04
N LYS A 799 -14.94 -45.89 23.62
CA LYS A 799 -14.29 -47.07 24.22
C LYS A 799 -13.56 -46.74 25.53
N THR A 800 -13.26 -45.46 25.77
CA THR A 800 -12.57 -45.02 26.98
C THR A 800 -13.52 -45.01 28.19
N PRO A 801 -13.16 -45.71 29.29
CA PRO A 801 -14.00 -45.82 30.49
C PRO A 801 -14.00 -44.54 31.33
N GLY A 802 -14.89 -44.49 32.34
CA GLY A 802 -15.05 -43.35 33.24
C GLY A 802 -16.04 -42.28 32.79
N LYS A 803 -16.27 -41.29 33.67
CA LYS A 803 -17.14 -40.13 33.40
C LYS A 803 -16.34 -38.97 32.81
N GLU A 804 -16.90 -38.26 31.85
CA GLU A 804 -16.30 -37.05 31.30
C GLU A 804 -16.13 -35.98 32.39
N VAL A 805 -14.91 -35.50 32.56
CA VAL A 805 -14.54 -34.44 33.51
C VAL A 805 -13.97 -33.20 32.82
N LEU A 806 -13.59 -33.31 31.55
CA LEU A 806 -13.14 -32.20 30.72
C LEU A 806 -13.38 -32.51 29.26
N SER A 807 -13.78 -31.49 28.52
CA SER A 807 -13.84 -31.50 27.06
C SER A 807 -13.45 -30.11 26.59
N LYS A 808 -12.22 -29.97 26.05
CA LYS A 808 -11.61 -28.65 25.82
C LYS A 808 -10.63 -28.64 24.66
N ALA A 809 -10.62 -27.54 23.91
CA ALA A 809 -9.60 -27.26 22.92
C ALA A 809 -8.40 -26.52 23.52
N LEU A 810 -7.21 -26.83 23.04
CA LEU A 810 -5.95 -26.28 23.50
C LEU A 810 -5.10 -25.84 22.31
N MET A 811 -4.45 -24.69 22.46
CA MET A 811 -3.31 -24.31 21.65
C MET A 811 -2.05 -24.87 22.31
N LEU A 812 -1.25 -25.62 21.57
CA LEU A 812 0.00 -26.23 22.01
C LEU A 812 1.19 -25.53 21.36
N ASN A 813 2.29 -25.39 22.10
CA ASN A 813 3.58 -24.95 21.59
C ASN A 813 4.62 -26.09 21.57
N GLU A 814 5.79 -25.80 21.04
CA GLU A 814 6.83 -26.80 20.75
C GLU A 814 7.84 -27.01 21.89
N GLU A 815 8.18 -25.95 22.63
CA GLU A 815 9.22 -26.00 23.68
C GLU A 815 8.63 -25.89 25.08
N GLY A 816 7.62 -25.02 25.24
CA GLY A 816 6.90 -24.78 26.49
C GLY A 816 5.85 -25.84 26.77
N ALA A 817 4.78 -25.45 27.44
CA ALA A 817 3.66 -26.35 27.64
C ALA A 817 2.32 -25.62 27.75
N SER A 818 1.27 -26.35 27.38
CA SER A 818 -0.11 -25.96 27.62
C SER A 818 -0.67 -26.80 28.75
N GLU A 819 -1.20 -26.13 29.77
CA GLU A 819 -1.65 -26.81 30.98
C GLU A 819 -3.17 -26.94 31.05
N ILE A 820 -3.58 -28.11 31.55
CA ILE A 820 -4.92 -28.40 31.99
C ILE A 820 -4.87 -28.61 33.50
N GLU A 821 -5.69 -27.87 34.23
CA GLU A 821 -5.89 -28.10 35.67
C GLU A 821 -7.24 -28.78 35.91
N LEU A 822 -7.24 -29.87 36.67
CA LEU A 822 -8.42 -30.65 37.03
C LEU A 822 -8.42 -30.90 38.54
N ASN A 823 -9.59 -30.88 39.17
CA ASN A 823 -9.75 -31.27 40.57
C ASN A 823 -10.44 -32.63 40.62
N LEU A 824 -9.72 -33.68 41.03
CA LEU A 824 -10.14 -35.07 40.87
C LEU A 824 -9.92 -35.85 42.18
N ALA A 825 -10.76 -36.85 42.44
CA ALA A 825 -10.55 -37.83 43.52
C ALA A 825 -9.48 -38.88 43.13
N PRO A 826 -8.99 -39.73 44.06
CA PRO A 826 -8.12 -40.86 43.70
C PRO A 826 -8.80 -41.78 42.68
N GLY A 827 -8.06 -42.24 41.67
CA GLY A 827 -8.66 -42.91 40.53
C GLY A 827 -7.73 -43.04 39.33
N VAL A 828 -8.31 -43.31 38.17
CA VAL A 828 -7.64 -43.35 36.87
C VAL A 828 -8.22 -42.29 35.96
N LEU A 829 -7.36 -41.44 35.41
CA LEU A 829 -7.72 -40.42 34.43
C LEU A 829 -7.25 -40.85 33.05
N HIS A 830 -8.19 -40.89 32.10
CA HIS A 830 -7.95 -41.13 30.69
C HIS A 830 -8.02 -39.82 29.91
N LEU A 831 -7.00 -39.54 29.11
CA LEU A 831 -6.97 -38.41 28.19
C LEU A 831 -6.97 -38.93 26.76
N VAL A 832 -8.03 -38.65 26.00
CA VAL A 832 -8.08 -38.88 24.55
C VAL A 832 -7.85 -37.53 23.87
N ILE A 833 -6.81 -37.43 23.06
CA ILE A 833 -6.31 -36.17 22.51
C ILE A 833 -6.29 -36.28 20.98
N ALA A 834 -7.11 -35.49 20.30
CA ALA A 834 -6.96 -35.27 18.86
C ALA A 834 -5.99 -34.11 18.62
N HIS A 835 -5.05 -34.30 17.70
CA HIS A 835 -3.99 -33.32 17.43
C HIS A 835 -3.69 -33.25 15.92
N PRO A 836 -4.52 -32.53 15.15
CA PRO A 836 -4.47 -32.57 13.68
C PRO A 836 -3.22 -31.93 13.06
N THR A 837 -2.50 -31.09 13.80
CA THR A 837 -1.31 -30.36 13.29
C THR A 837 0.02 -30.93 13.79
N THR A 838 0.02 -32.07 14.48
CA THR A 838 1.25 -32.72 14.96
C THR A 838 1.07 -34.24 14.96
N GLU A 839 2.14 -35.00 14.78
CA GLU A 839 2.11 -36.46 14.84
C GLU A 839 2.41 -37.00 16.25
N ASN A 840 2.90 -36.13 17.14
CA ASN A 840 3.36 -36.50 18.48
C ASN A 840 2.92 -35.43 19.50
N ILE A 841 2.58 -35.89 20.70
CA ILE A 841 2.36 -35.04 21.88
C ILE A 841 3.13 -35.61 23.07
N SER A 842 3.83 -34.74 23.79
CA SER A 842 4.42 -35.03 25.09
C SER A 842 3.44 -34.64 26.18
N ILE A 843 3.24 -35.53 27.15
CA ILE A 843 2.31 -35.34 28.28
C ILE A 843 3.11 -35.52 29.56
N ASN A 844 2.99 -34.58 30.51
CA ASN A 844 3.64 -34.65 31.81
C ASN A 844 2.68 -34.24 32.93
N VAL A 845 2.83 -34.84 34.11
CA VAL A 845 2.17 -34.37 35.34
C VAL A 845 3.08 -33.33 35.98
N VAL A 846 2.64 -32.08 36.03
CA VAL A 846 3.44 -30.95 36.56
C VAL A 846 3.02 -30.54 37.97
N ARG A 847 1.81 -30.92 38.41
CA ARG A 847 1.34 -30.72 39.79
C ARG A 847 0.35 -31.81 40.19
N GLY A 848 0.37 -32.21 41.46
CA GLY A 848 -0.50 -33.24 42.03
C GLY A 848 0.19 -34.61 42.14
N LEU A 849 -0.29 -35.47 43.05
CA LEU A 849 0.22 -36.82 43.23
C LEU A 849 -0.40 -37.77 42.20
N ALA A 850 0.11 -37.71 40.97
CA ALA A 850 -0.31 -38.56 39.88
C ALA A 850 0.88 -39.09 39.07
N GLU A 851 0.73 -40.27 38.47
CA GLU A 851 1.76 -40.92 37.63
C GLU A 851 1.16 -41.31 36.27
N ILE A 852 1.92 -41.09 35.19
CA ILE A 852 1.52 -41.55 33.86
C ILE A 852 1.78 -43.05 33.79
N ILE A 853 0.73 -43.84 33.61
CA ILE A 853 0.81 -45.29 33.47
C ILE A 853 1.18 -45.66 32.04
N ASN A 854 0.51 -45.05 31.06
CA ASN A 854 0.65 -45.39 29.65
C ASN A 854 0.35 -44.19 28.75
N ILE A 855 1.03 -44.12 27.61
CA ILE A 855 0.71 -43.23 26.49
C ILE A 855 0.76 -44.09 25.23
N SER A 856 -0.38 -44.26 24.56
CA SER A 856 -0.51 -45.00 23.30
C SER A 856 -0.99 -44.08 22.18
N LYS A 857 -0.56 -44.38 20.94
CA LYS A 857 -1.15 -43.77 19.74
C LYS A 857 -2.29 -44.65 19.25
N GLU A 858 -3.50 -44.09 19.25
CA GLU A 858 -4.67 -44.72 18.62
C GLU A 858 -4.63 -44.53 17.09
N ASP A 859 -4.06 -43.42 16.66
CA ASP A 859 -3.86 -43.05 15.25
C ASP A 859 -2.65 -42.08 15.14
N LEU A 860 -2.26 -41.70 13.91
CA LEU A 860 -1.24 -40.68 13.67
C LEU A 860 -1.59 -39.34 14.34
N HIS A 861 -2.88 -38.99 14.39
CA HIS A 861 -3.38 -37.73 14.96
C HIS A 861 -4.20 -37.89 16.24
N ILE A 862 -4.17 -39.08 16.89
CA ILE A 862 -4.92 -39.35 18.11
C ILE A 862 -4.03 -40.07 19.13
N THR A 863 -3.86 -39.46 20.31
CA THR A 863 -3.11 -40.03 21.43
C THR A 863 -4.06 -40.33 22.59
N HIS A 864 -3.88 -41.50 23.23
CA HIS A 864 -4.53 -41.88 24.47
C HIS A 864 -3.51 -41.95 25.60
N ALA A 865 -3.78 -41.29 26.72
CA ALA A 865 -2.93 -41.36 27.91
C ALA A 865 -3.73 -41.78 29.14
N ILE A 866 -3.11 -42.60 29.98
CA ILE A 866 -3.69 -43.12 31.22
C ILE A 866 -2.83 -42.63 32.39
N ILE A 867 -3.45 -41.94 33.33
CA ILE A 867 -2.79 -41.29 34.47
C ILE A 867 -3.44 -41.80 35.77
N ARG A 868 -2.65 -42.38 36.67
CA ARG A 868 -3.11 -42.80 38.00
C ARG A 868 -3.07 -41.63 38.97
N ILE A 869 -4.16 -41.39 39.67
CA ILE A 869 -4.28 -40.36 40.70
C ILE A 869 -4.21 -41.04 42.06
N ARG A 870 -3.14 -40.76 42.82
CA ARG A 870 -2.87 -41.41 44.11
C ARG A 870 -3.60 -40.75 45.28
N SER A 871 -3.76 -39.43 45.23
CA SER A 871 -4.51 -38.66 46.24
C SER A 871 -5.40 -37.64 45.55
N GLY A 872 -6.60 -37.43 46.08
CA GLY A 872 -7.51 -36.43 45.55
C GLY A 872 -6.96 -35.00 45.69
N GLY A 873 -7.35 -34.12 44.77
CA GLY A 873 -6.95 -32.72 44.75
C GLY A 873 -6.69 -32.19 43.34
N THR A 874 -6.09 -31.00 43.27
CA THR A 874 -5.78 -30.36 41.99
C THR A 874 -4.57 -31.00 41.32
N ILE A 875 -4.79 -31.51 40.11
CA ILE A 875 -3.77 -32.08 39.23
C ILE A 875 -3.60 -31.12 38.05
N ALA A 876 -2.35 -30.85 37.69
CA ALA A 876 -2.04 -30.14 36.46
C ALA A 876 -1.28 -31.08 35.52
N VAL A 877 -1.83 -31.25 34.31
CA VAL A 877 -1.22 -32.00 33.23
C VAL A 877 -0.76 -31.00 32.17
N SER A 878 0.49 -31.12 31.75
CA SER A 878 1.08 -30.28 30.72
C SER A 878 1.20 -31.06 29.41
N LEU A 879 0.83 -30.42 28.31
CA LEU A 879 0.85 -30.96 26.95
C LEU A 879 1.78 -30.12 26.09
N ARG A 880 2.59 -30.78 25.27
CA ARG A 880 3.52 -30.12 24.32
C ARG A 880 3.52 -30.85 22.99
N ALA A 881 3.54 -30.12 21.88
CA ALA A 881 3.54 -30.70 20.54
C ALA A 881 4.95 -31.17 20.12
N GLY A 882 5.02 -32.29 19.38
CA GLY A 882 6.23 -32.75 18.69
C GLY A 882 6.54 -32.03 17.37
N SER A 883 5.55 -31.30 16.87
CA SER A 883 5.58 -30.19 15.90
C SER A 883 5.57 -30.49 14.39
N LEU A 884 4.56 -29.93 13.71
CA LEU A 884 4.58 -29.59 12.28
C LEU A 884 4.25 -28.10 12.03
N THR A 885 3.98 -27.30 13.08
CA THR A 885 3.67 -25.86 13.04
C THR A 885 4.18 -25.15 14.29
N SER A 886 4.31 -23.81 14.27
CA SER A 886 4.72 -23.03 15.46
C SER A 886 3.67 -23.03 16.57
N LEU A 887 2.39 -22.93 16.21
CA LEU A 887 1.22 -23.06 17.10
C LEU A 887 0.35 -24.21 16.62
N ASN A 888 0.10 -25.18 17.50
CA ASN A 888 -0.58 -26.43 17.18
C ASN A 888 -1.95 -26.48 17.83
N SER A 889 -2.95 -27.03 17.15
CA SER A 889 -4.28 -27.23 17.73
C SER A 889 -4.42 -28.63 18.31
N ALA A 890 -5.11 -28.74 19.44
CA ALA A 890 -5.48 -30.01 20.03
C ALA A 890 -6.86 -29.94 20.67
N TYR A 891 -7.56 -31.07 20.66
CA TYR A 891 -8.81 -31.27 21.39
C TYR A 891 -8.64 -32.39 22.39
N VAL A 892 -8.90 -32.10 23.67
CA VAL A 892 -8.70 -33.03 24.78
C VAL A 892 -10.05 -33.38 25.40
N LEU A 893 -10.34 -34.68 25.43
CA LEU A 893 -11.40 -35.27 26.23
C LEU A 893 -10.77 -36.01 27.40
N ALA A 894 -11.16 -35.66 28.62
CA ALA A 894 -10.70 -36.32 29.83
C ALA A 894 -11.86 -37.08 30.49
N LYS A 895 -11.65 -38.37 30.77
CA LYS A 895 -12.59 -39.21 31.52
C LYS A 895 -11.94 -39.74 32.79
N HIS A 896 -12.69 -39.76 33.90
CA HIS A 896 -12.19 -40.18 35.20
C HIS A 896 -12.96 -41.38 35.75
N GLU A 897 -12.22 -42.38 36.22
CA GLU A 897 -12.71 -43.52 36.99
C GLU A 897 -12.26 -43.36 38.44
N GLU A 898 -13.19 -43.00 39.33
CA GLU A 898 -12.88 -42.93 40.76
C GLU A 898 -12.57 -44.33 41.30
N MET A 899 -11.48 -44.45 42.06
CA MET A 899 -11.21 -45.67 42.81
C MET A 899 -12.33 -45.84 43.84
N ALA A 900 -13.00 -47.00 43.81
CA ALA A 900 -13.98 -47.35 44.83
C ALA A 900 -13.32 -47.19 46.20
N THR A 901 -13.82 -46.26 47.01
CA THR A 901 -13.41 -46.17 48.41
C THR A 901 -13.75 -47.53 49.03
N PRO A 902 -12.83 -48.23 49.71
CA PRO A 902 -13.20 -49.45 50.40
C PRO A 902 -14.35 -49.07 51.33
N THR A 903 -15.48 -49.77 51.18
CA THR A 903 -16.57 -49.69 52.14
C THR A 903 -16.01 -50.21 53.46
N ILE A 904 -15.48 -49.31 54.28
CA ILE A 904 -15.20 -49.63 55.67
C ILE A 904 -16.58 -49.67 56.32
N THR A 905 -17.09 -50.88 56.53
CA THR A 905 -18.15 -51.12 57.51
C THR A 905 -17.60 -50.70 58.86
N THR A 906 -17.77 -49.42 59.20
CA THR A 906 -17.55 -48.95 60.56
C THR A 906 -18.77 -49.40 61.36
N THR A 907 -18.57 -50.40 62.21
CA THR A 907 -19.47 -50.65 63.33
C THR A 907 -19.42 -49.41 64.22
N GLN A 908 -20.33 -48.46 63.99
CA GLN A 908 -20.52 -47.37 64.93
C GLN A 908 -21.23 -47.92 66.16
N THR A 909 -20.49 -48.08 67.25
CA THR A 909 -21.09 -48.13 68.58
C THR A 909 -21.60 -46.72 68.87
N GLN A 910 -22.88 -46.46 68.60
CA GLN A 910 -23.52 -45.24 69.08
C GLN A 910 -23.70 -45.34 70.60
N THR A 911 -22.88 -44.61 71.35
CA THR A 911 -23.22 -44.22 72.72
C THR A 911 -24.25 -43.09 72.61
N VAL A 912 -25.53 -43.42 72.77
CA VAL A 912 -26.57 -42.40 72.91
C VAL A 912 -26.48 -41.83 74.32
N THR A 913 -25.93 -40.62 74.45
CA THR A 913 -26.08 -39.82 75.66
C THR A 913 -27.36 -39.01 75.50
N THR A 914 -28.46 -39.46 76.11
CA THR A 914 -29.72 -38.72 76.13
C THR A 914 -29.58 -37.55 77.10
N THR A 915 -29.36 -36.34 76.59
CA THR A 915 -29.53 -35.11 77.38
C THR A 915 -31.01 -34.76 77.35
N ILE A 916 -31.72 -34.94 78.46
CA ILE A 916 -33.08 -34.42 78.62
C ILE A 916 -32.96 -32.95 79.03
N THR A 917 -33.24 -32.03 78.12
CA THR A 917 -33.45 -30.62 78.44
C THR A 917 -34.93 -30.39 78.68
N THR A 918 -35.33 -30.18 79.94
CA THR A 918 -36.70 -29.78 80.28
C THR A 918 -36.81 -28.26 80.14
N THR A 919 -37.47 -27.78 79.09
CA THR A 919 -37.81 -26.35 78.96
C THR A 919 -39.22 -26.13 79.49
N THR A 920 -39.37 -25.47 80.64
CA THR A 920 -40.68 -25.08 81.17
C THR A 920 -41.05 -23.71 80.62
N THR A 921 -41.98 -23.64 79.67
CA THR A 921 -42.57 -22.37 79.21
C THR A 921 -43.91 -22.17 79.90
N VAL A 922 -43.99 -21.22 80.83
CA VAL A 922 -45.27 -20.82 81.46
C VAL A 922 -45.87 -19.69 80.62
N THR A 923 -47.05 -19.91 80.06
CA THR A 923 -47.84 -18.87 79.37
C THR A 923 -49.08 -18.58 80.21
N ILE A 924 -49.14 -17.40 80.83
CA ILE A 924 -50.32 -16.92 81.55
C ILE A 924 -51.24 -16.22 80.54
N ALA A 925 -52.48 -16.67 80.42
CA ALA A 925 -53.48 -16.06 79.56
C ALA A 925 -54.43 -15.17 80.35
N THR A 926 -54.40 -13.86 80.10
CA THR A 926 -55.58 -12.97 80.26
C THR A 926 -55.49 -11.81 79.27
N THR A 927 -56.46 -11.81 78.36
CA THR A 927 -57.15 -10.70 77.66
C THR A 927 -56.42 -9.36 77.36
N ILE A 928 -56.39 -9.04 76.05
CA ILE A 928 -56.23 -7.73 75.37
C ILE A 928 -54.77 -7.25 75.04
N THR A 929 -54.56 -6.99 73.72
CA THR A 929 -53.44 -6.26 73.03
C THR A 929 -52.04 -6.91 72.87
N LEU A 930 -51.36 -6.56 71.76
CA LEU A 930 -50.10 -7.06 71.15
C LEU A 930 -48.87 -7.26 72.11
N PRO A 931 -47.80 -7.99 71.71
CA PRO A 931 -47.16 -9.06 72.48
C PRO A 931 -45.80 -8.67 73.10
N THR A 932 -45.34 -9.46 74.07
CA THR A 932 -43.90 -9.80 74.24
C THR A 932 -43.77 -10.98 75.22
N THR A 933 -42.98 -12.01 74.86
CA THR A 933 -42.64 -13.09 75.81
C THR A 933 -41.16 -13.44 75.66
N VAL A 934 -40.43 -13.29 76.75
CA VAL A 934 -39.01 -13.67 76.93
C VAL A 934 -38.98 -15.06 77.58
N THR A 935 -38.09 -15.95 77.16
CA THR A 935 -37.90 -17.28 77.80
C THR A 935 -36.43 -17.50 78.13
N ILE A 936 -36.15 -17.75 79.41
CA ILE A 936 -34.83 -18.10 79.98
C ILE A 936 -34.77 -19.62 80.13
N THR A 937 -33.67 -20.25 79.73
CA THR A 937 -33.47 -21.72 79.83
C THR A 937 -32.28 -22.04 80.73
N THR A 938 -32.46 -23.00 81.65
CA THR A 938 -31.39 -23.55 82.51
C THR A 938 -31.35 -25.07 82.37
N THR A 939 -30.17 -25.67 82.28
CA THR A 939 -29.96 -27.09 81.90
C THR A 939 -29.26 -27.88 83.01
N THR A 940 -29.72 -29.10 83.32
CA THR A 940 -29.02 -30.07 84.19
C THR A 940 -29.07 -31.47 83.58
N THR A 941 -27.97 -32.23 83.62
CA THR A 941 -27.77 -33.47 82.84
C THR A 941 -27.39 -34.66 83.74
N THR A 942 -27.98 -35.84 83.51
CA THR A 942 -27.54 -37.14 84.08
C THR A 942 -27.65 -38.24 83.02
N ALA A 943 -26.64 -39.11 82.89
CA ALA A 943 -26.50 -40.08 81.80
C ALA A 943 -26.70 -41.55 82.24
N THR A 944 -27.26 -42.39 81.37
CA THR A 944 -27.22 -43.86 81.49
C THR A 944 -27.26 -44.51 80.09
N THR A 945 -26.53 -45.61 79.90
CA THR A 945 -26.17 -46.19 78.58
C THR A 945 -26.88 -47.53 78.33
N LEU A 946 -27.40 -47.76 77.11
CA LEU A 946 -27.86 -49.06 76.61
C LEU A 946 -27.46 -49.25 75.13
N THR A 947 -27.10 -50.48 74.75
CA THR A 947 -26.52 -50.84 73.44
C THR A 947 -27.49 -51.70 72.62
N THR A 948 -27.74 -51.34 71.36
CA THR A 948 -28.42 -52.21 70.37
C THR A 948 -27.81 -52.05 68.98
N THR A 949 -27.55 -53.18 68.32
CA THR A 949 -26.97 -53.29 66.97
C THR A 949 -28.07 -53.30 65.91
N LYS A 950 -27.97 -52.46 64.87
CA LYS A 950 -28.89 -52.48 63.72
C LYS A 950 -28.09 -52.51 62.41
N THR A 951 -28.33 -53.52 61.58
CA THR A 951 -27.77 -53.65 60.22
C THR A 951 -28.71 -52.95 59.24
N ILE A 952 -28.19 -52.07 58.38
CA ILE A 952 -28.93 -51.44 57.29
C ILE A 952 -28.33 -51.89 55.96
N THR A 953 -29.16 -52.47 55.11
CA THR A 953 -28.86 -52.80 53.71
C THR A 953 -29.52 -51.73 52.84
N THR A 954 -28.74 -51.05 51.98
CA THR A 954 -29.27 -50.10 51.00
C THR A 954 -29.07 -50.66 49.59
N THR A 955 -30.17 -51.08 48.97
CA THR A 955 -30.24 -51.47 47.56
C THR A 955 -30.52 -50.21 46.74
N VAL A 956 -29.66 -49.87 45.76
CA VAL A 956 -29.96 -48.82 44.78
C VAL A 956 -30.66 -49.47 43.59
N VAL A 957 -31.91 -49.05 43.37
CA VAL A 957 -32.76 -49.45 42.25
C VAL A 957 -32.50 -48.51 41.07
N GLU A 958 -32.18 -49.06 39.90
CA GLU A 958 -32.16 -48.36 38.62
C GLU A 958 -33.54 -47.79 38.29
N THR A 959 -33.60 -46.50 37.94
CA THR A 959 -34.78 -45.90 37.32
C THR A 959 -34.45 -45.59 35.86
N THR A 960 -34.93 -46.42 34.95
CA THR A 960 -35.08 -46.10 33.53
C THR A 960 -36.25 -45.13 33.37
N THR A 961 -36.02 -43.95 32.78
CA THR A 961 -37.11 -43.07 32.32
C THR A 961 -37.05 -42.96 30.81
N ALA A 962 -38.03 -43.58 30.16
CA ALA A 962 -38.31 -43.44 28.74
C ALA A 962 -38.79 -42.02 28.43
N THR A 963 -38.34 -41.51 27.28
CA THR A 963 -38.73 -40.23 26.71
C THR A 963 -40.12 -40.34 26.07
N ALA A 964 -41.06 -39.52 26.53
CA ALA A 964 -42.33 -39.22 25.85
C ALA A 964 -42.46 -37.69 25.72
N PRO A 965 -43.15 -37.20 24.68
CA PRO A 965 -42.93 -35.87 24.12
C PRO A 965 -43.56 -34.78 24.99
N THR A 966 -42.74 -33.84 25.46
CA THR A 966 -43.25 -32.61 26.07
C THR A 966 -43.50 -31.56 25.00
N THR A 967 -44.79 -31.34 24.78
CA THR A 967 -45.41 -30.21 24.10
C THR A 967 -44.73 -28.89 24.49
N LEU A 968 -44.19 -28.18 23.50
CA LEU A 968 -43.68 -26.82 23.64
C LEU A 968 -44.87 -25.86 23.81
N THR A 969 -45.07 -25.38 25.03
CA THR A 969 -45.90 -24.19 25.28
C THR A 969 -45.08 -22.97 24.86
N TYR A 970 -45.41 -22.40 23.71
CA TYR A 970 -44.85 -21.11 23.29
C TYR A 970 -45.42 -20.01 24.18
N THR A 971 -44.65 -19.54 25.15
CA THR A 971 -44.88 -18.22 25.73
C THR A 971 -44.30 -17.21 24.76
N THR A 972 -45.15 -16.66 23.89
CA THR A 972 -44.80 -15.55 23.00
C THR A 972 -44.60 -14.30 23.86
N THR A 973 -43.38 -14.08 24.35
CA THR A 973 -42.96 -12.75 24.76
C THR A 973 -42.76 -11.94 23.50
N VAL A 974 -43.81 -11.18 23.14
CA VAL A 974 -43.70 -10.08 22.18
C VAL A 974 -42.63 -9.13 22.73
N PRO A 975 -41.51 -8.89 22.02
CA PRO A 975 -40.65 -7.78 22.38
C PRO A 975 -41.45 -6.50 22.12
N THR A 976 -41.92 -5.85 23.19
CA THR A 976 -42.31 -4.45 23.13
C THR A 976 -41.07 -3.68 22.70
N THR A 977 -41.01 -3.40 21.40
CA THR A 977 -40.09 -2.42 20.85
C THR A 977 -40.53 -1.08 21.41
N LYS A 978 -39.93 -0.67 22.53
CA LYS A 978 -39.95 0.74 22.92
C LYS A 978 -39.09 1.44 21.89
N THR A 979 -39.73 1.97 20.85
CA THR A 979 -39.15 3.00 19.99
C THR A 979 -38.89 4.20 20.89
N ILE A 980 -37.69 4.27 21.45
CA ILE A 980 -37.14 5.54 21.88
C ILE A 980 -36.73 6.23 20.58
N SER A 981 -37.59 7.10 20.08
CA SER A 981 -37.22 8.10 19.08
C SER A 981 -36.18 9.01 19.72
N ILE A 982 -34.91 8.62 19.63
CA ILE A 982 -33.81 9.55 19.84
C ILE A 982 -33.77 10.39 18.58
N THR A 983 -34.45 11.52 18.60
CA THR A 983 -34.22 12.60 17.63
C THR A 983 -32.79 13.08 17.84
N THR A 984 -31.85 12.47 17.12
CA THR A 984 -30.51 13.02 16.99
C THR A 984 -30.63 14.14 15.96
N THR A 985 -30.90 15.35 16.44
CA THR A 985 -30.62 16.56 15.66
C THR A 985 -29.11 16.61 15.51
N THR A 986 -28.60 16.17 14.36
CA THR A 986 -27.25 16.51 13.92
C THR A 986 -27.24 18.03 13.68
N PRO A 987 -26.48 18.84 14.43
CA PRO A 987 -26.18 20.18 13.96
C PRO A 987 -25.25 20.02 12.76
N THR A 988 -25.78 20.25 11.56
CA THR A 988 -24.97 20.47 10.37
C THR A 988 -24.25 21.80 10.57
N THR A 989 -23.04 21.78 11.12
CA THR A 989 -22.12 22.91 11.04
C THR A 989 -21.62 23.00 9.61
N VAL A 990 -22.39 23.69 8.78
CA VAL A 990 -21.89 24.30 7.55
C VAL A 990 -20.91 25.39 7.99
N TYR A 991 -19.62 25.19 7.74
CA TYR A 991 -18.66 26.30 7.74
C TYR A 991 -18.98 27.18 6.54
N ALA A 992 -19.85 28.16 6.74
CA ALA A 992 -19.86 29.36 5.92
C ALA A 992 -18.76 30.28 6.48
N GLU A 993 -17.73 30.56 5.69
CA GLU A 993 -16.79 31.65 6.01
C GLU A 993 -17.55 32.98 5.96
N THR A 994 -18.12 33.41 7.09
CA THR A 994 -18.53 34.79 7.27
C THR A 994 -17.28 35.63 7.50
N ILE A 995 -16.91 36.40 6.48
CA ILE A 995 -15.93 37.48 6.57
C ILE A 995 -16.37 38.42 7.71
N ASN A 996 -15.56 38.51 8.76
CA ASN A 996 -15.76 39.46 9.85
C ASN A 996 -15.43 40.88 9.36
N TRP A 997 -16.43 41.57 8.82
CA TRP A 997 -16.35 42.96 8.36
C TRP A 997 -15.90 43.94 9.47
N GLY A 998 -15.97 43.56 10.75
CA GLY A 998 -15.49 44.38 11.86
C GLY A 998 -13.97 44.54 11.89
N VAL A 999 -13.21 43.53 11.50
CA VAL A 999 -11.73 43.58 11.49
C VAL A 999 -11.22 44.34 10.27
N THR A 1000 -11.88 44.18 9.12
CA THR A 1000 -11.54 44.91 7.89
C THR A 1000 -11.96 46.38 7.97
N ALA A 1001 -13.09 46.70 8.59
CA ALA A 1001 -13.50 48.08 8.81
C ALA A 1001 -12.60 48.79 9.84
N ALA A 1002 -12.18 48.10 10.91
CA ALA A 1002 -11.28 48.68 11.92
C ALA A 1002 -9.88 48.95 11.34
N THR A 1003 -9.32 48.03 10.55
CA THR A 1003 -8.02 48.20 9.90
C THR A 1003 -8.04 49.30 8.82
N THR A 1004 -9.13 49.39 8.05
CA THR A 1004 -9.31 50.47 7.05
C THR A 1004 -9.49 51.83 7.71
N ALA A 1005 -10.25 51.92 8.81
CA ALA A 1005 -10.45 53.17 9.55
C ALA A 1005 -9.13 53.67 10.20
N ILE A 1006 -8.30 52.76 10.72
CA ILE A 1006 -6.97 53.09 11.27
C ILE A 1006 -6.04 53.59 10.16
N ALA A 1007 -6.04 52.96 8.97
CA ALA A 1007 -5.22 53.40 7.84
C ALA A 1007 -5.62 54.79 7.33
N VAL A 1008 -6.93 55.06 7.24
CA VAL A 1008 -7.46 56.38 6.83
C VAL A 1008 -7.16 57.44 7.89
N ALA A 1009 -7.27 57.12 9.18
CA ALA A 1009 -6.92 58.04 10.27
C ALA A 1009 -5.42 58.39 10.27
N ILE A 1010 -4.53 57.42 10.00
CA ILE A 1010 -3.09 57.65 9.88
C ILE A 1010 -2.77 58.52 8.66
N ALA A 1011 -3.41 58.25 7.51
CA ALA A 1011 -3.24 59.05 6.30
C ALA A 1011 -3.75 60.49 6.47
N ALA A 1012 -4.92 60.68 7.09
CA ALA A 1012 -5.49 62.00 7.37
C ALA A 1012 -4.63 62.80 8.37
N THR A 1013 -4.08 62.14 9.39
CA THR A 1013 -3.16 62.77 10.36
C THR A 1013 -1.85 63.17 9.69
N ALA A 1014 -1.31 62.33 8.81
CA ALA A 1014 -0.11 62.65 8.02
C ALA A 1014 -0.35 63.84 7.08
N ILE A 1015 -1.50 63.89 6.39
CA ILE A 1015 -1.88 65.00 5.51
C ILE A 1015 -2.08 66.30 6.32
N TYR A 1016 -2.71 66.23 7.50
CA TYR A 1016 -2.87 67.37 8.40
C TYR A 1016 -1.53 67.96 8.86
N PHE A 1017 -0.54 67.11 9.20
CA PHE A 1017 0.80 67.57 9.56
C PHE A 1017 1.61 68.11 8.38
N ILE A 1018 1.37 67.61 7.16
CA ILE A 1018 1.98 68.14 5.93
C ILE A 1018 1.41 69.53 5.60
N LEU A 1019 0.10 69.73 5.77
CA LEU A 1019 -0.56 71.01 5.51
C LEU A 1019 -0.28 72.06 6.60
N LYS A 1020 -0.04 71.65 7.86
CA LYS A 1020 0.31 72.56 8.97
C LYS A 1020 1.77 73.04 8.94
N LYS A 1021 2.64 72.40 8.15
CA LYS A 1021 4.08 72.75 8.03
C LYS A 1021 4.43 73.49 6.73
N ARG A 1022 3.43 73.90 5.95
CA ARG A 1022 3.58 74.88 4.88
C ARG A 1022 3.39 76.29 5.41
#